data_AF-A0A9E6SC21-F1
#
_entry.id   AF-A0A9E6SC21-F1
#
_cell.length_a   1.000
_cell.length_b   1.000
_cell.length_c   1.000
_cell.angle_alpha   90.00
_cell.angle_beta   90.00
_cell.angle_gamma   90.00
#
_symmetry.space_group_name_H-M   'P 1'
#
loop_
_entity.id
_entity.type
_entity.pdbx_description
1 polymer ?
#
loop_
_entity_poly.entity_id
_entity_poly.type
_entity_poly.pdbx_seq_one_letter_code
_entity_poly.pdbx_strand_id
1 'polypeptide(L)'
;MKDALSSLTLVAVDCAYPALAAKALQRSAARLPSARVLLLSDCSEVFPGVETVAIAPIKSRSAYSRFMLKALADYIDTDFALVVQWDGFVIHDNAFAKEFWNYDYIGAKWPHKEGDFRVGNGGFSLRSKRLLEALRDPAIEFLEDENEDESICIRYRDHLETQYGIVFADERVADRFAFDVSRPIGRTLGFHGVFNFWQVLSADELVEFARTAPEAIAAGLGFGSLTKNLVDLKRNEVAGEFVTRRLASMPVDPAALALRARLADALRVNASSAPTQPAPSDVVVKPPASRNDPCPCGSGKRYKECHGAIAAATTAQNVKINEESVIAEALRLHEQGQIQAAVDRYSRVLQQSPENPTALHFIGLAQYQAGQPSDAMQAMWRSLLLAPSEPEFLSNYSAAAWSAGRYDEGKWAAERAIELQADHPGALNNLGFNLRALNRIDESITVFDRALKLQPQFDYARWNRMFSLLAKGNYSQGFADNELRLQFPQTQPTGKIPVNTPLWRGEPAAGKSIVILCEQGLGDTFMFSRFGPLVIERGLHVTFVVQRSQVALLQQSFPQARVLSVGEHETLSFDFWTPLWSLTSALNITLENLPTPERFLQTNVADVARWEARLSQVSAANPGRPLRIGLVWQGQMAGADSQMAERSIAPRLVKRFVESHPEHVWVSLQHGAAPLGAGNLIDWTSETVEFTQMAALIDALDIVLTIDTGAAHLAAALGAKTWVMLRHAGEWRYGTEAANGELCPWSPTMRLFRQDESRRWEPVFEQVNAALRDAGSGAILSHPN
;
A
#
# COMPACT_ATOMS: atom_id res chain seq x y z
N MET A 1 3.63 -13.23 -20.74
CA MET A 1 3.53 -14.15 -19.57
C MET A 1 3.97 -15.55 -19.93
N LYS A 2 3.49 -16.17 -21.03
CA LYS A 2 3.99 -17.50 -21.47
C LYS A 2 5.52 -17.55 -21.63
N ASP A 3 6.14 -16.53 -22.20
CA ASP A 3 7.62 -16.46 -22.33
C ASP A 3 8.37 -16.10 -21.03
N ALA A 4 7.68 -15.67 -19.97
CA ALA A 4 8.31 -15.34 -18.70
C ALA A 4 8.34 -16.55 -17.74
N LEU A 5 7.38 -17.48 -17.86
CA LEU A 5 7.32 -18.67 -17.03
C LEU A 5 8.30 -19.77 -17.47
N SER A 6 8.92 -19.63 -18.65
CA SER A 6 10.07 -20.45 -19.06
C SER A 6 11.33 -20.17 -18.21
N SER A 7 11.33 -19.11 -17.42
CA SER A 7 12.39 -18.79 -16.45
C SER A 7 12.07 -19.25 -15.02
N LEU A 8 11.03 -20.07 -14.83
CA LEU A 8 10.58 -20.53 -13.51
C LEU A 8 10.72 -22.04 -13.35
N THR A 9 11.32 -22.47 -12.24
CA THR A 9 11.22 -23.83 -11.73
C THR A 9 10.26 -23.86 -10.54
N LEU A 10 9.21 -24.66 -10.61
CA LEU A 10 8.43 -25.05 -9.43
C LEU A 10 9.20 -26.15 -8.70
N VAL A 11 9.56 -25.93 -7.43
CA VAL A 11 10.37 -26.90 -6.68
C VAL A 11 9.77 -27.19 -5.30
N ALA A 12 9.76 -28.47 -4.92
CA ALA A 12 9.52 -28.90 -3.56
C ALA A 12 10.69 -29.78 -3.09
N VAL A 13 11.08 -29.62 -1.83
CA VAL A 13 12.09 -30.47 -1.18
C VAL A 13 11.39 -31.20 -0.04
N ASP A 14 11.17 -32.50 -0.17
CA ASP A 14 10.44 -33.26 0.84
C ASP A 14 10.83 -34.75 0.84
N CYS A 15 11.40 -35.22 1.96
CA CYS A 15 11.71 -36.64 2.21
C CYS A 15 10.72 -37.29 3.20
N ALA A 16 9.81 -36.51 3.81
CA ALA A 16 8.87 -37.00 4.80
C ALA A 16 7.52 -37.39 4.17
N TYR A 17 7.03 -36.56 3.25
CA TYR A 17 5.72 -36.67 2.61
C TYR A 17 5.78 -36.40 1.09
N PRO A 18 6.63 -37.11 0.32
CA PRO A 18 6.86 -36.83 -1.10
C PRO A 18 5.58 -36.85 -1.95
N ALA A 19 4.62 -37.73 -1.65
CA ALA A 19 3.35 -37.78 -2.36
C ALA A 19 2.48 -36.53 -2.15
N LEU A 20 2.49 -35.93 -0.94
CA LEU A 20 1.76 -34.69 -0.68
C LEU A 20 2.46 -33.50 -1.36
N ALA A 21 3.79 -33.44 -1.32
CA ALA A 21 4.58 -32.44 -2.03
C ALA A 21 4.36 -32.51 -3.56
N ALA A 22 4.33 -33.72 -4.13
CA ALA A 22 4.00 -33.92 -5.53
C ALA A 22 2.58 -33.41 -5.88
N LYS A 23 1.58 -33.68 -5.04
CA LYS A 23 0.20 -33.17 -5.24
C LYS A 23 0.16 -31.64 -5.22
N ALA A 24 0.94 -30.99 -4.33
CA ALA A 24 1.07 -29.53 -4.27
C ALA A 24 1.75 -28.94 -5.53
N LEU A 25 2.81 -29.59 -6.02
CA LEU A 25 3.48 -29.23 -7.28
C LEU A 25 2.54 -29.37 -8.48
N GLN A 26 1.81 -30.47 -8.59
CA GLN A 26 0.83 -30.69 -9.66
C GLN A 26 -0.27 -29.61 -9.66
N ARG A 27 -0.82 -29.28 -8.48
CA ARG A 27 -1.80 -28.18 -8.33
C ARG A 27 -1.25 -26.84 -8.78
N SER A 28 0.01 -26.58 -8.46
CA SER A 28 0.68 -25.34 -8.82
C SER A 28 0.96 -25.28 -10.31
N ALA A 29 1.51 -26.35 -10.90
CA ALA A 29 1.82 -26.44 -12.32
C ALA A 29 0.56 -26.34 -13.22
N ALA A 30 -0.58 -26.84 -12.75
CA ALA A 30 -1.86 -26.71 -13.47
C ALA A 30 -2.33 -25.25 -13.62
N ARG A 31 -1.92 -24.37 -12.70
CA ARG A 31 -2.27 -22.95 -12.68
C ARG A 31 -1.15 -22.06 -13.21
N LEU A 32 0.09 -22.44 -12.96
CA LEU A 32 1.29 -21.69 -13.32
C LEU A 32 2.24 -22.60 -14.12
N PRO A 33 2.02 -22.73 -15.44
CA PRO A 33 2.87 -23.56 -16.29
C PRO A 33 4.33 -23.08 -16.19
N SER A 34 5.23 -23.96 -15.75
CA SER A 34 6.63 -23.61 -15.44
C SER A 34 7.58 -24.43 -16.31
N ALA A 35 8.81 -23.96 -16.50
CA ALA A 35 9.81 -24.67 -17.31
C ALA A 35 10.13 -26.06 -16.76
N ARG A 36 10.22 -26.16 -15.43
CA ARG A 36 10.45 -27.42 -14.70
C ARG A 36 9.52 -27.49 -13.50
N VAL A 37 9.11 -28.71 -13.16
CA VAL A 37 8.32 -29.04 -11.97
C VAL A 37 9.08 -30.15 -11.25
N LEU A 38 9.76 -29.80 -10.17
CA LEU A 38 10.84 -30.58 -9.58
C LEU A 38 10.51 -30.98 -8.14
N LEU A 39 10.59 -32.27 -7.84
CA LEU A 39 10.55 -32.81 -6.48
C LEU A 39 11.94 -33.35 -6.13
N LEU A 40 12.58 -32.75 -5.13
CA LEU A 40 13.82 -33.22 -4.55
C LEU A 40 13.49 -34.09 -3.32
N SER A 41 13.69 -35.41 -3.44
CA SER A 41 13.32 -36.38 -2.41
C SER A 41 14.29 -37.57 -2.36
N ASP A 42 14.29 -38.34 -1.29
CA ASP A 42 15.04 -39.61 -1.20
C ASP A 42 14.23 -40.81 -1.74
N CYS A 43 13.03 -40.57 -2.28
CA CYS A 43 12.19 -41.59 -2.90
C CYS A 43 12.50 -41.83 -4.39
N SER A 44 12.05 -42.97 -4.91
CA SER A 44 12.12 -43.33 -6.34
C SER A 44 10.74 -43.40 -7.00
N GLU A 45 9.71 -42.86 -6.34
CA GLU A 45 8.34 -42.86 -6.84
C GLU A 45 8.19 -41.90 -8.03
N VAL A 46 7.37 -42.32 -9.00
CA VAL A 46 7.06 -41.54 -10.20
C VAL A 46 5.72 -40.85 -10.02
N PHE A 47 5.73 -39.51 -10.07
CA PHE A 47 4.53 -38.69 -10.00
C PHE A 47 4.26 -38.06 -11.37
N PRO A 48 3.07 -38.24 -11.98
CA PRO A 48 2.78 -37.68 -13.29
C PRO A 48 2.97 -36.16 -13.33
N GLY A 49 3.72 -35.67 -14.33
CA GLY A 49 3.99 -34.24 -14.50
C GLY A 49 4.95 -33.61 -13.49
N VAL A 50 5.63 -34.42 -12.67
CA VAL A 50 6.66 -33.97 -11.71
C VAL A 50 7.94 -34.75 -11.96
N GLU A 51 9.05 -34.04 -12.14
CA GLU A 51 10.40 -34.58 -12.22
C GLU A 51 10.89 -34.88 -10.79
N THR A 52 11.02 -36.15 -10.42
CA THR A 52 11.61 -36.54 -9.13
C THR A 52 13.11 -36.73 -9.27
N VAL A 53 13.91 -35.97 -8.50
CA VAL A 53 15.37 -36.11 -8.43
C VAL A 53 15.79 -36.58 -7.05
N ALA A 54 16.58 -37.66 -7.03
CA ALA A 54 17.04 -38.28 -5.80
C ALA A 54 18.07 -37.40 -5.07
N ILE A 55 17.84 -37.16 -3.77
CA ILE A 55 18.76 -36.45 -2.88
C ILE A 55 19.08 -37.29 -1.63
N ALA A 56 20.06 -36.85 -0.84
CA ALA A 56 20.33 -37.47 0.46
C ALA A 56 19.14 -37.28 1.42
N PRO A 57 18.81 -38.28 2.27
CA PRO A 57 17.68 -38.18 3.19
C PRO A 57 17.74 -36.98 4.12
N ILE A 58 16.70 -36.15 4.12
CA ILE A 58 16.52 -35.02 5.04
C ILE A 58 15.64 -35.46 6.21
N LYS A 59 16.21 -35.56 7.41
CA LYS A 59 15.53 -36.11 8.61
C LYS A 59 15.25 -35.12 9.72
N SER A 60 15.62 -33.85 9.53
CA SER A 60 15.42 -32.80 10.52
C SER A 60 15.20 -31.46 9.85
N ARG A 61 14.59 -30.53 10.60
CA ARG A 61 14.42 -29.14 10.18
C ARG A 61 15.77 -28.48 9.85
N SER A 62 16.78 -28.69 10.69
CA SER A 62 18.13 -28.15 10.47
C SER A 62 18.79 -28.69 9.21
N ALA A 63 18.57 -29.97 8.87
CA ALA A 63 19.06 -30.54 7.61
C ALA A 63 18.32 -29.95 6.40
N TYR A 64 17.01 -29.72 6.52
CA TYR A 64 16.22 -29.02 5.50
C TYR A 64 16.73 -27.61 5.28
N SER A 65 16.87 -26.81 6.34
CA SER A 65 17.36 -25.43 6.24
C SER A 65 18.73 -25.36 5.58
N ARG A 66 19.66 -26.24 5.97
CA ARG A 66 21.00 -26.33 5.35
C ARG A 66 20.93 -26.66 3.87
N PHE A 67 20.07 -27.59 3.47
CA PHE A 67 19.87 -27.94 2.07
C PHE A 67 19.36 -26.72 1.27
N MET A 68 18.34 -26.04 1.80
CA MET A 68 17.75 -24.85 1.16
C MET A 68 18.75 -23.71 1.01
N LEU A 69 19.65 -23.51 1.98
CA LEU A 69 20.66 -22.46 1.94
C LEU A 69 21.85 -22.79 1.02
N LYS A 70 22.30 -24.04 0.98
CA LYS A 70 23.61 -24.38 0.40
C LYS A 70 23.58 -25.30 -0.83
N ALA A 71 22.55 -26.12 -0.96
CA ALA A 71 22.50 -27.17 -1.99
C ALA A 71 21.41 -26.95 -3.04
N LEU A 72 20.33 -26.23 -2.71
CA LEU A 72 19.21 -26.01 -3.64
C LEU A 72 19.67 -25.39 -4.98
N ALA A 73 20.66 -24.50 -4.94
CA ALA A 73 21.23 -23.86 -6.12
C ALA A 73 21.70 -24.87 -7.19
N ASP A 74 22.21 -26.04 -6.80
CA ASP A 74 22.75 -27.04 -7.71
C ASP A 74 21.66 -27.73 -8.58
N TYR A 75 20.37 -27.55 -8.24
CA TYR A 75 19.24 -28.19 -8.91
C TYR A 75 18.38 -27.22 -9.72
N ILE A 76 18.64 -25.92 -9.62
CA ILE A 76 17.86 -24.85 -10.26
C ILE A 76 18.67 -24.24 -11.40
N ASP A 77 18.20 -24.46 -12.63
CA ASP A 77 18.88 -23.98 -13.85
C ASP A 77 18.18 -22.76 -14.46
N THR A 78 17.01 -22.40 -13.93
CA THR A 78 16.20 -21.25 -14.35
C THR A 78 16.51 -20.01 -13.52
N ASP A 79 16.11 -18.84 -14.00
CA ASP A 79 16.37 -17.56 -13.30
C ASP A 79 15.69 -17.47 -11.93
N PHE A 80 14.57 -18.17 -11.76
CA PHE A 80 13.82 -18.21 -10.50
C PHE A 80 13.35 -19.62 -10.13
N ALA A 81 13.22 -19.83 -8.83
CA ALA A 81 12.56 -20.97 -8.23
C ALA A 81 11.37 -20.51 -7.38
N LEU A 82 10.18 -21.07 -7.65
CA LEU A 82 9.05 -20.98 -6.73
C LEU A 82 9.07 -22.22 -5.84
N VAL A 83 9.50 -22.02 -4.60
CA VAL A 83 9.54 -23.03 -3.56
C VAL A 83 8.12 -23.26 -3.04
N VAL A 84 7.68 -24.51 -3.09
CA VAL A 84 6.37 -25.00 -2.71
C VAL A 84 6.55 -26.08 -1.65
N GLN A 85 5.80 -26.03 -0.56
CA GLN A 85 5.70 -27.12 0.40
C GLN A 85 4.38 -27.87 0.24
N TRP A 86 4.27 -29.07 0.81
CA TRP A 86 3.06 -29.88 0.67
C TRP A 86 1.78 -29.18 1.17
N ASP A 87 1.92 -28.22 2.08
CA ASP A 87 0.85 -27.40 2.63
C ASP A 87 0.87 -25.92 2.19
N GLY A 88 1.55 -25.60 1.09
CA GLY A 88 1.49 -24.29 0.45
C GLY A 88 1.65 -24.37 -1.06
N PHE A 89 0.67 -23.88 -1.83
CA PHE A 89 0.64 -24.00 -3.30
C PHE A 89 -0.09 -22.83 -3.97
N VAL A 90 0.05 -22.72 -5.30
CA VAL A 90 -0.61 -21.67 -6.10
C VAL A 90 -2.14 -21.86 -6.11
N ILE A 91 -2.88 -20.78 -5.86
CA ILE A 91 -4.36 -20.78 -5.82
C ILE A 91 -4.99 -19.88 -6.90
N HIS A 92 -4.34 -18.79 -7.30
CA HIS A 92 -4.83 -17.87 -8.32
C HIS A 92 -3.72 -17.57 -9.34
N ASP A 93 -3.85 -18.11 -10.55
CA ASP A 93 -2.89 -17.92 -11.65
C ASP A 93 -2.80 -16.45 -12.10
N ASN A 94 -3.94 -15.79 -12.21
CA ASN A 94 -4.04 -14.38 -12.59
C ASN A 94 -3.53 -13.39 -11.53
N ALA A 95 -3.14 -13.87 -10.34
CA ALA A 95 -2.48 -13.06 -9.33
C ALA A 95 -0.95 -13.00 -9.50
N PHE A 96 -0.38 -13.78 -10.43
CA PHE A 96 1.04 -13.67 -10.76
C PHE A 96 1.34 -12.31 -11.41
N ALA A 97 2.00 -11.43 -10.67
CA ALA A 97 2.33 -10.09 -11.13
C ALA A 97 3.72 -10.06 -11.79
N LYS A 98 3.87 -9.32 -12.90
CA LYS A 98 5.18 -9.08 -13.52
C LYS A 98 6.20 -8.48 -12.54
N GLU A 99 5.69 -7.66 -11.61
CA GLU A 99 6.48 -7.03 -10.55
C GLU A 99 7.22 -8.04 -9.65
N PHE A 100 6.75 -9.29 -9.55
CA PHE A 100 7.43 -10.31 -8.74
C PHE A 100 8.86 -10.60 -9.25
N TRP A 101 9.13 -10.40 -10.54
CA TRP A 101 10.47 -10.59 -11.11
C TRP A 101 11.49 -9.52 -10.68
N ASN A 102 11.04 -8.44 -10.04
CA ASN A 102 11.93 -7.37 -9.58
C ASN A 102 12.59 -7.68 -8.21
N TYR A 103 12.29 -8.83 -7.62
CA TYR A 103 12.72 -9.24 -6.29
C TYR A 103 13.38 -10.60 -6.33
N ASP A 104 14.48 -10.75 -5.57
CA ASP A 104 15.19 -12.00 -5.40
C ASP A 104 14.57 -12.89 -4.33
N TYR A 105 13.80 -12.31 -3.40
CA TYR A 105 13.04 -13.03 -2.40
C TYR A 105 11.65 -12.45 -2.21
N ILE A 106 10.63 -13.31 -2.32
CA ILE A 106 9.25 -13.01 -1.94
C ILE A 106 8.72 -14.17 -1.10
N GLY A 107 8.15 -13.85 0.06
CA GLY A 107 7.46 -14.83 0.92
C GLY A 107 6.27 -14.18 1.60
N ALA A 108 5.46 -14.97 2.32
CA ALA A 108 4.37 -14.42 3.09
C ALA A 108 4.87 -13.52 4.24
N LYS A 109 4.04 -12.55 4.61
CA LYS A 109 4.31 -11.61 5.69
C LYS A 109 4.24 -12.28 7.06
N TRP A 110 5.22 -12.01 7.92
CA TRP A 110 5.25 -12.41 9.32
C TRP A 110 4.52 -11.38 10.19
N PRO A 111 3.36 -11.73 10.77
CA PRO A 111 2.60 -10.79 11.60
C PRO A 111 3.28 -10.49 12.94
N HIS A 112 4.22 -11.34 13.37
CA HIS A 112 4.87 -11.28 14.68
C HIS A 112 6.24 -10.58 14.66
N LYS A 113 6.77 -10.24 13.48
CA LYS A 113 7.98 -9.42 13.33
C LYS A 113 7.55 -7.96 13.19
N GLU A 114 8.40 -7.04 13.62
CA GLU A 114 8.18 -5.59 13.54
C GLU A 114 9.22 -4.93 12.61
N GLY A 115 8.93 -3.72 12.12
CA GLY A 115 9.83 -2.96 11.25
C GLY A 115 10.03 -3.56 9.86
N ASP A 116 11.19 -3.33 9.26
CA ASP A 116 11.47 -3.62 7.84
C ASP A 116 11.68 -5.13 7.52
N PHE A 117 11.59 -6.01 8.52
CA PHE A 117 11.91 -7.46 8.42
C PHE A 117 10.67 -8.36 8.42
N ARG A 118 9.55 -7.85 7.92
CA ARG A 118 8.25 -8.55 8.01
C ARG A 118 7.94 -9.48 6.84
N VAL A 119 8.79 -9.54 5.82
CA VAL A 119 8.63 -10.44 4.68
C VAL A 119 9.66 -11.55 4.79
N GLY A 120 9.21 -12.82 4.81
CA GLY A 120 10.18 -13.90 4.93
C GLY A 120 9.71 -15.33 4.87
N ASN A 121 8.42 -15.68 5.03
CA ASN A 121 8.01 -17.10 5.13
C ASN A 121 8.54 -17.97 3.96
N GLY A 122 9.33 -19.01 4.30
CA GLY A 122 10.01 -19.87 3.32
C GLY A 122 9.16 -20.95 2.67
N GLY A 123 8.04 -21.33 3.28
CA GLY A 123 7.24 -22.50 2.88
C GLY A 123 6.37 -22.30 1.64
N PHE A 124 6.20 -21.06 1.21
CA PHE A 124 5.81 -20.71 -0.15
C PHE A 124 6.56 -19.43 -0.52
N SER A 125 7.63 -19.55 -1.31
CA SER A 125 8.53 -18.42 -1.59
C SER A 125 9.09 -18.41 -3.01
N LEU A 126 9.18 -17.22 -3.62
CA LEU A 126 9.90 -17.01 -4.87
C LEU A 126 11.34 -16.62 -4.55
N ARG A 127 12.30 -17.32 -5.15
CA ARG A 127 13.74 -17.11 -4.95
C ARG A 127 14.44 -16.99 -6.28
N SER A 128 15.24 -15.94 -6.49
CA SER A 128 16.06 -15.85 -7.70
C SER A 128 17.27 -16.78 -7.63
N LYS A 129 17.77 -17.21 -8.78
CA LYS A 129 19.03 -17.95 -8.92
C LYS A 129 20.19 -17.16 -8.31
N ARG A 130 20.19 -15.83 -8.47
CA ARG A 130 21.17 -14.93 -7.88
C ARG A 130 21.22 -15.05 -6.35
N LEU A 131 20.06 -15.06 -5.68
CA LEU A 131 19.99 -15.31 -4.25
C LEU A 131 20.51 -16.71 -3.89
N LEU A 132 20.07 -17.74 -4.62
CA LEU A 132 20.48 -19.11 -4.32
C LEU A 132 22.01 -19.28 -4.42
N GLU A 133 22.68 -18.64 -5.38
CA GLU A 133 24.15 -18.63 -5.45
C GLU A 133 24.79 -17.77 -4.35
N ALA A 134 24.24 -16.60 -4.04
CA ALA A 134 24.73 -15.74 -2.96
C ALA A 134 24.71 -16.46 -1.60
N LEU A 135 23.69 -17.28 -1.33
CA LEU A 135 23.57 -18.05 -0.10
C LEU A 135 24.68 -19.09 0.09
N ARG A 136 25.44 -19.43 -0.96
CA ARG A 136 26.59 -20.35 -0.87
C ARG A 136 27.84 -19.71 -0.26
N ASP A 137 27.85 -18.39 -0.06
CA ASP A 137 28.93 -17.68 0.60
C ASP A 137 29.33 -18.39 1.91
N PRO A 138 30.62 -18.76 2.09
CA PRO A 138 31.11 -19.32 3.34
C PRO A 138 30.84 -18.45 4.57
N ALA A 139 30.72 -17.12 4.41
CA ALA A 139 30.37 -16.20 5.50
C ALA A 139 28.91 -16.36 5.99
N ILE A 140 28.05 -16.97 5.17
CA ILE A 140 26.67 -17.29 5.55
C ILE A 140 26.69 -18.63 6.27
N GLU A 141 26.92 -18.59 7.57
CA GLU A 141 26.95 -19.76 8.43
C GLU A 141 25.53 -20.21 8.82
N PHE A 142 25.37 -21.51 9.07
CA PHE A 142 24.12 -22.08 9.55
C PHE A 142 24.19 -22.32 11.06
N LEU A 143 23.25 -21.74 11.80
CA LEU A 143 23.06 -22.08 13.21
C LEU A 143 22.09 -23.24 13.36
N GLU A 144 22.41 -24.17 14.26
CA GLU A 144 21.50 -25.26 14.60
C GLU A 144 20.16 -24.69 15.09
N ASP A 145 19.08 -25.33 14.65
CA ASP A 145 17.69 -25.01 14.95
C ASP A 145 17.13 -23.70 14.37
N GLU A 146 17.87 -23.01 13.52
CA GLU A 146 17.34 -21.86 12.76
C GLU A 146 16.65 -22.31 11.46
N ASN A 147 15.53 -21.64 11.12
CA ASN A 147 14.86 -21.84 9.84
C ASN A 147 15.59 -21.05 8.75
N GLU A 148 15.62 -21.57 7.52
CA GLU A 148 16.34 -20.91 6.43
C GLU A 148 15.80 -19.52 6.13
N ASP A 149 14.50 -19.30 6.29
CA ASP A 149 13.89 -18.01 6.05
C ASP A 149 14.33 -16.94 7.05
N GLU A 150 14.45 -17.27 8.34
CA GLU A 150 15.01 -16.36 9.33
C GLU A 150 16.49 -16.05 9.05
N SER A 151 17.28 -17.05 8.61
CA SER A 151 18.67 -16.82 8.19
C SER A 151 18.73 -15.85 7.01
N ILE A 152 17.94 -16.09 5.95
CA ILE A 152 17.94 -15.29 4.71
C ILE A 152 17.41 -13.88 4.96
N CYS A 153 16.23 -13.77 5.60
CA CYS A 153 15.45 -12.53 5.61
C CYS A 153 15.76 -11.63 6.80
N ILE A 154 16.42 -12.15 7.84
CA ILE A 154 16.75 -11.39 9.06
C ILE A 154 18.25 -11.34 9.27
N ARG A 155 18.91 -12.48 9.56
CA ARG A 155 20.33 -12.46 9.96
C ARG A 155 21.24 -11.96 8.84
N TYR A 156 21.10 -12.54 7.65
CA TYR A 156 21.99 -12.27 6.53
C TYR A 156 21.43 -11.30 5.51
N ARG A 157 20.24 -10.73 5.75
CA ARG A 157 19.63 -9.77 4.81
C ARG A 157 20.54 -8.58 4.52
N ASP A 158 21.19 -8.03 5.55
CA ASP A 158 22.10 -6.89 5.37
C ASP A 158 23.31 -7.25 4.51
N HIS A 159 23.94 -8.40 4.78
CA HIS A 159 25.04 -8.94 3.97
C HIS A 159 24.62 -9.23 2.53
N LEU A 160 23.48 -9.88 2.33
CA LEU A 160 22.95 -10.23 1.01
C LEU A 160 22.64 -8.99 0.15
N GLU A 161 22.02 -7.97 0.75
CA GLU A 161 21.72 -6.73 0.04
C GLU A 161 23.00 -5.92 -0.25
N THR A 162 23.96 -5.89 0.67
CA THR A 162 25.19 -5.08 0.51
C THR A 162 26.24 -5.72 -0.38
N GLN A 163 26.51 -7.02 -0.23
CA GLN A 163 27.56 -7.71 -0.98
C GLN A 163 27.07 -8.23 -2.34
N TYR A 164 25.80 -8.62 -2.43
CA TYR A 164 25.26 -9.30 -3.61
C TYR A 164 24.14 -8.52 -4.30
N GLY A 165 23.72 -7.38 -3.75
CA GLY A 165 22.63 -6.58 -4.31
C GLY A 165 21.30 -7.32 -4.37
N ILE A 166 21.09 -8.29 -3.48
CA ILE A 166 19.82 -9.03 -3.34
C ILE A 166 18.71 -8.05 -2.95
N VAL A 167 17.54 -8.21 -3.54
CA VAL A 167 16.39 -7.34 -3.30
C VAL A 167 15.23 -8.15 -2.74
N PHE A 168 14.77 -7.75 -1.56
CA PHE A 168 13.64 -8.39 -0.87
C PHE A 168 12.35 -7.63 -1.15
N ALA A 169 11.26 -8.36 -1.34
CA ALA A 169 9.93 -7.77 -1.48
C ALA A 169 9.53 -6.92 -0.26
N ASP A 170 8.78 -5.85 -0.55
CA ASP A 170 8.07 -5.07 0.46
C ASP A 170 6.76 -5.79 0.90
N GLU A 171 6.13 -5.30 1.96
CA GLU A 171 4.90 -5.91 2.49
C GLU A 171 3.74 -5.91 1.48
N ARG A 172 3.64 -4.90 0.61
CA ARG A 172 2.57 -4.80 -0.39
C ARG A 172 2.74 -5.90 -1.45
N VAL A 173 3.97 -6.19 -1.87
CA VAL A 173 4.26 -7.32 -2.77
C VAL A 173 4.02 -8.65 -2.07
N ALA A 174 4.44 -8.78 -0.80
CA ALA A 174 4.21 -9.98 -0.01
C ALA A 174 2.71 -10.30 0.16
N ASP A 175 1.89 -9.28 0.46
CA ASP A 175 0.43 -9.41 0.64
C ASP A 175 -0.30 -9.82 -0.66
N ARG A 176 0.30 -9.56 -1.84
CA ARG A 176 -0.19 -10.05 -3.15
C ARG A 176 0.35 -11.44 -3.50
N PHE A 177 1.52 -11.77 -2.98
CA PHE A 177 2.20 -13.01 -3.29
C PHE A 177 1.61 -14.17 -2.49
N ALA A 178 1.62 -14.10 -1.17
CA ALA A 178 1.11 -15.19 -0.34
C ALA A 178 0.66 -14.75 1.04
N PHE A 179 -0.29 -15.50 1.58
CA PHE A 179 -0.71 -15.37 2.97
C PHE A 179 -0.37 -16.63 3.77
N ASP A 180 -0.21 -16.47 5.08
CA ASP A 180 0.10 -17.55 6.01
C ASP A 180 -0.89 -17.45 7.18
N VAL A 181 -0.53 -16.78 8.27
CA VAL A 181 -1.44 -16.58 9.41
C VAL A 181 -2.44 -15.44 9.17
N SER A 182 -2.01 -14.41 8.45
CA SER A 182 -2.86 -13.28 8.08
C SER A 182 -3.84 -13.68 6.97
N ARG A 183 -5.00 -13.03 6.93
CA ARG A 183 -5.93 -13.22 5.82
C ARG A 183 -5.45 -12.47 4.58
N PRO A 184 -5.70 -13.01 3.38
CA PRO A 184 -5.37 -12.31 2.15
C PRO A 184 -6.23 -11.05 2.02
N ILE A 185 -5.58 -9.93 1.69
CA ILE A 185 -6.23 -8.71 1.26
C ILE A 185 -6.46 -8.89 -0.25
N GLY A 186 -7.66 -9.26 -0.67
CA GLY A 186 -7.94 -9.53 -2.08
C GLY A 186 -7.35 -10.84 -2.61
N ARG A 187 -6.95 -10.83 -3.89
CA ARG A 187 -6.34 -12.01 -4.54
C ARG A 187 -4.88 -12.17 -4.16
N THR A 188 -4.46 -13.41 -3.95
CA THR A 188 -3.07 -13.80 -3.70
C THR A 188 -2.64 -14.93 -4.62
N LEU A 189 -1.35 -14.99 -4.99
CA LEU A 189 -0.83 -16.07 -5.84
C LEU A 189 -0.92 -17.42 -5.14
N GLY A 190 -0.49 -17.49 -3.88
CA GLY A 190 -0.46 -18.72 -3.09
C GLY A 190 -0.70 -18.49 -1.61
N PHE A 191 -0.39 -19.51 -0.83
CA PHE A 191 -0.49 -19.47 0.62
C PHE A 191 0.50 -20.46 1.23
N HIS A 192 0.65 -20.41 2.54
CA HIS A 192 1.37 -21.40 3.32
C HIS A 192 0.56 -21.86 4.54
N GLY A 193 0.79 -23.09 4.98
CA GLY A 193 0.25 -23.65 6.21
C GLY A 193 -1.04 -24.47 6.02
N VAL A 194 -1.02 -25.71 6.50
CA VAL A 194 -2.17 -26.65 6.44
C VAL A 194 -3.46 -26.09 7.05
N PHE A 195 -3.35 -25.19 8.04
CA PHE A 195 -4.51 -24.57 8.67
C PHE A 195 -5.30 -23.63 7.74
N ASN A 196 -4.80 -23.36 6.54
CA ASN A 196 -5.49 -22.63 5.47
C ASN A 196 -6.24 -23.51 4.48
N PHE A 197 -6.12 -24.85 4.55
CA PHE A 197 -6.78 -25.76 3.60
C PHE A 197 -8.30 -25.58 3.52
N TRP A 198 -8.95 -25.17 4.62
CA TRP A 198 -10.39 -24.90 4.60
C TRP A 198 -10.79 -23.76 3.66
N GLN A 199 -9.86 -22.85 3.31
CA GLN A 199 -10.08 -21.70 2.42
C GLN A 199 -9.86 -22.06 0.95
N VAL A 200 -9.04 -23.08 0.67
CA VAL A 200 -8.49 -23.32 -0.67
C VAL A 200 -8.84 -24.71 -1.25
N LEU A 201 -9.36 -25.62 -0.42
CA LEU A 201 -9.80 -26.96 -0.84
C LEU A 201 -11.32 -27.09 -0.76
N SER A 202 -11.86 -27.91 -1.66
CA SER A 202 -13.27 -28.32 -1.67
C SER A 202 -13.61 -29.20 -0.45
N ALA A 203 -14.91 -29.42 -0.20
CA ALA A 203 -15.34 -30.31 0.88
C ALA A 203 -14.82 -31.74 0.70
N ASP A 204 -14.87 -32.26 -0.53
CA ASP A 204 -14.44 -33.62 -0.84
C ASP A 204 -12.94 -33.79 -0.66
N GLU A 205 -12.15 -32.81 -1.12
CA GLU A 205 -10.69 -32.80 -0.96
C GLU A 205 -10.27 -32.75 0.51
N LEU A 206 -11.01 -32.01 1.34
CA LEU A 206 -10.77 -31.94 2.79
C LEU A 206 -11.08 -33.28 3.47
N VAL A 207 -12.17 -33.94 3.09
CA VAL A 207 -12.53 -35.27 3.62
C VAL A 207 -11.48 -36.31 3.19
N GLU A 208 -11.05 -36.29 1.93
CA GLU A 208 -9.96 -37.15 1.45
C GLU A 208 -8.70 -36.94 2.30
N PHE A 209 -8.26 -35.68 2.46
CA PHE A 209 -7.09 -35.34 3.25
C PHE A 209 -7.23 -35.77 4.72
N ALA A 210 -8.38 -35.57 5.36
CA ALA A 210 -8.61 -36.00 6.73
C ALA A 210 -8.41 -37.50 6.90
N ARG A 211 -8.85 -38.30 5.94
CA ARG A 211 -8.77 -39.77 5.99
C ARG A 211 -7.37 -40.29 5.71
N THR A 212 -6.61 -39.62 4.85
CA THR A 212 -5.29 -40.08 4.39
C THR A 212 -4.11 -39.37 5.06
N ALA A 213 -4.34 -38.33 5.87
CA ALA A 213 -3.28 -37.57 6.52
C ALA A 213 -2.34 -38.50 7.33
N PRO A 214 -1.01 -38.43 7.11
CA PRO A 214 -0.03 -39.15 7.91
C PRO A 214 -0.17 -38.87 9.40
N GLU A 215 0.23 -39.85 10.22
CA GLU A 215 0.04 -39.80 11.68
C GLU A 215 0.66 -38.56 12.34
N ALA A 216 1.89 -38.22 11.94
CA ALA A 216 2.59 -37.04 12.42
C ALA A 216 1.88 -35.72 12.03
N ILE A 217 1.23 -35.67 10.86
CA ILE A 217 0.43 -34.50 10.44
C ILE A 217 -0.86 -34.44 11.25
N ALA A 218 -1.59 -35.55 11.38
CA ALA A 218 -2.86 -35.62 12.11
C ALA A 218 -2.73 -35.22 13.59
N ALA A 219 -1.61 -35.60 14.23
CA ALA A 219 -1.26 -35.20 15.60
C ALA A 219 -0.77 -33.74 15.70
N GLY A 220 -0.31 -33.13 14.60
CA GLY A 220 0.28 -31.81 14.58
C GLY A 220 -0.66 -30.66 14.97
N LEU A 221 -0.07 -29.52 15.37
CA LEU A 221 -0.81 -28.31 15.75
C LEU A 221 -1.59 -27.70 14.57
N GLY A 222 -1.04 -27.76 13.35
CA GLY A 222 -1.70 -27.27 12.14
C GLY A 222 -3.00 -28.01 11.83
N PHE A 223 -3.00 -29.35 11.90
CA PHE A 223 -4.20 -30.16 11.69
C PHE A 223 -5.26 -29.91 12.77
N GLY A 224 -4.85 -29.74 14.03
CA GLY A 224 -5.75 -29.36 15.12
C GLY A 224 -6.37 -27.97 14.91
N SER A 225 -5.58 -27.01 14.42
CA SER A 225 -6.04 -25.65 14.09
C SER A 225 -7.03 -25.68 12.93
N LEU A 226 -6.77 -26.48 11.90
CA LEU A 226 -7.69 -26.73 10.80
C LEU A 226 -9.01 -27.36 11.29
N THR A 227 -8.92 -28.39 12.14
CA THR A 227 -10.09 -29.06 12.73
C THR A 227 -10.97 -28.06 13.49
N LYS A 228 -10.33 -27.24 14.32
CA LYS A 228 -11.01 -26.16 15.04
C LYS A 228 -11.68 -25.19 14.07
N ASN A 229 -10.96 -24.72 13.04
CA ASN A 229 -11.51 -23.83 12.02
C ASN A 229 -12.77 -24.45 11.38
N LEU A 230 -12.74 -25.71 10.95
CA LEU A 230 -13.89 -26.38 10.31
C LEU A 230 -15.13 -26.46 11.21
N VAL A 231 -14.96 -26.77 12.51
CA VAL A 231 -16.07 -26.77 13.49
C VAL A 231 -16.62 -25.37 13.70
N ASP A 232 -15.72 -24.40 13.80
CA ASP A 232 -16.05 -23.01 14.06
C ASP A 232 -16.81 -22.37 12.89
N LEU A 233 -16.51 -22.86 11.68
CA LEU A 233 -17.19 -22.58 10.41
C LEU A 233 -18.52 -23.32 10.26
N LYS A 234 -18.94 -24.16 11.22
CA LYS A 234 -20.13 -25.01 11.13
C LYS A 234 -20.13 -25.95 9.90
N ARG A 235 -18.96 -26.34 9.38
CA ARG A 235 -18.84 -27.41 8.37
C ARG A 235 -18.96 -28.78 9.02
N ASN A 236 -20.11 -29.08 9.60
CA ASN A 236 -20.22 -30.15 10.59
C ASN A 236 -19.80 -31.53 10.04
N GLU A 237 -20.13 -31.86 8.79
CA GLU A 237 -19.77 -33.14 8.16
C GLU A 237 -18.26 -33.30 7.98
N VAL A 238 -17.62 -32.34 7.28
CA VAL A 238 -16.16 -32.34 7.08
C VAL A 238 -15.43 -32.28 8.42
N ALA A 239 -15.88 -31.45 9.35
CA ALA A 239 -15.27 -31.33 10.67
C ALA A 239 -15.32 -32.64 11.47
N GLY A 240 -16.37 -33.45 11.29
CA GLY A 240 -16.49 -34.77 11.90
C GLY A 240 -15.37 -35.73 11.50
N GLU A 241 -14.99 -35.73 10.22
CA GLU A 241 -13.88 -36.55 9.70
C GLU A 241 -12.54 -36.13 10.33
N PHE A 242 -12.28 -34.82 10.42
CA PHE A 242 -11.05 -34.30 11.06
C PHE A 242 -10.98 -34.60 12.56
N VAL A 243 -12.08 -34.41 13.29
CA VAL A 243 -12.15 -34.75 14.73
C VAL A 243 -11.92 -36.24 14.93
N THR A 244 -12.53 -37.09 14.09
CA THR A 244 -12.36 -38.54 14.15
C THR A 244 -10.91 -38.94 13.87
N ARG A 245 -10.31 -38.42 12.79
CA ARG A 245 -8.89 -38.68 12.47
C ARG A 245 -7.97 -38.25 13.61
N ARG A 246 -8.19 -37.06 14.17
CA ARG A 246 -7.36 -36.51 15.24
C ARG A 246 -7.46 -37.32 16.53
N LEU A 247 -8.65 -37.78 16.90
CA LEU A 247 -8.84 -38.65 18.07
C LEU A 247 -8.33 -40.08 17.84
N ALA A 248 -8.30 -40.56 16.60
CA ALA A 248 -7.62 -41.82 16.28
C ALA A 248 -6.11 -41.71 16.55
N SER A 249 -5.50 -40.56 16.24
CA SER A 249 -4.08 -40.29 16.50
C SER A 249 -3.74 -39.87 17.92
N MET A 250 -4.63 -39.09 18.53
CA MET A 250 -4.48 -38.54 19.87
C MET A 250 -5.76 -38.77 20.67
N PRO A 251 -6.00 -39.98 21.20
CA PRO A 251 -7.27 -40.35 21.86
C PRO A 251 -7.64 -39.48 23.06
N VAL A 252 -6.64 -38.87 23.71
CA VAL A 252 -6.79 -38.05 24.91
C VAL A 252 -6.61 -36.55 24.64
N ASP A 253 -6.62 -36.10 23.38
CA ASP A 253 -6.54 -34.65 23.06
C ASP A 253 -7.79 -33.92 23.60
N PRO A 254 -7.65 -33.08 24.65
CA PRO A 254 -8.79 -32.40 25.26
C PRO A 254 -9.48 -31.44 24.29
N ALA A 255 -8.74 -30.82 23.36
CA ALA A 255 -9.30 -29.90 22.39
C ALA A 255 -10.18 -30.65 21.38
N ALA A 256 -9.71 -31.79 20.86
CA ALA A 256 -10.47 -32.61 19.92
C ALA A 256 -11.72 -33.23 20.58
N LEU A 257 -11.63 -33.67 21.83
CA LEU A 257 -12.79 -34.16 22.60
C LEU A 257 -13.86 -33.08 22.80
N ALA A 258 -13.45 -31.86 23.13
CA ALA A 258 -14.36 -30.71 23.25
C ALA A 258 -15.03 -30.36 21.90
N LEU A 259 -14.27 -30.41 20.80
CA LEU A 259 -14.81 -30.20 19.45
C LEU A 259 -15.82 -31.30 19.05
N ARG A 260 -15.58 -32.57 19.42
CA ARG A 260 -16.52 -33.67 19.21
C ARG A 260 -17.86 -33.45 19.90
N ALA A 261 -17.82 -32.98 21.16
CA ALA A 261 -19.04 -32.65 21.90
C ALA A 261 -19.85 -31.54 21.21
N ARG A 262 -19.17 -30.45 20.80
CA ARG A 262 -19.79 -29.34 20.05
C ARG A 262 -20.45 -29.79 18.74
N LEU A 263 -19.83 -30.71 18.00
CA LEU A 263 -20.39 -31.26 16.77
C LEU A 263 -21.63 -32.12 17.02
N ALA A 264 -21.62 -32.95 18.07
CA ALA A 264 -22.76 -33.78 18.43
C ALA A 264 -24.01 -32.94 18.75
N ASP A 265 -23.83 -31.81 19.44
CA ASP A 265 -24.92 -30.88 19.74
C ASP A 265 -25.46 -30.21 18.46
N ALA A 266 -24.58 -29.79 17.55
CA ALA A 266 -24.97 -29.15 16.30
C ALA A 266 -25.75 -30.09 15.36
N LEU A 267 -25.33 -31.36 15.25
CA LEU A 267 -26.01 -32.36 14.42
C LEU A 267 -27.39 -32.76 14.98
N ARG A 268 -27.56 -32.73 16.31
CA ARG A 268 -28.86 -32.97 16.96
C ARG A 268 -29.88 -31.86 16.67
N VAL A 269 -29.44 -30.61 16.55
CA VAL A 269 -30.31 -29.46 16.25
C VAL A 269 -30.77 -29.48 14.78
N ASN A 270 -29.90 -29.84 13.84
CA ASN A 270 -30.21 -29.86 12.40
C ASN A 270 -31.18 -30.98 11.98
N ALA A 271 -31.30 -32.08 12.74
CA ALA A 271 -32.25 -33.15 12.46
C ALA A 271 -33.74 -32.71 12.59
N SER A 272 -34.00 -31.47 13.01
CA SER A 272 -35.35 -30.90 13.15
C SER A 272 -35.79 -29.96 12.01
N SER A 273 -34.98 -29.76 10.97
CA SER A 273 -35.32 -28.93 9.80
C SER A 273 -35.00 -29.62 8.47
N ALA A 274 -35.98 -29.71 7.57
CA ALA A 274 -35.90 -30.40 6.28
C ALA A 274 -34.92 -29.76 5.28
N PRO A 275 -34.34 -30.53 4.33
CA PRO A 275 -33.25 -30.05 3.46
C PRO A 275 -33.76 -29.28 2.22
N THR A 276 -33.13 -28.14 1.91
CA THR A 276 -33.24 -27.42 0.63
C THR A 276 -32.16 -27.86 -0.37
N GLN A 277 -32.51 -27.88 -1.66
CA GLN A 277 -31.78 -28.47 -2.80
C GLN A 277 -30.34 -27.94 -3.04
N PRO A 278 -29.46 -28.74 -3.69
CA PRO A 278 -28.10 -28.31 -4.04
C PRO A 278 -28.07 -27.47 -5.34
N ALA A 279 -27.24 -26.42 -5.34
CA ALA A 279 -26.96 -25.57 -6.51
C ALA A 279 -25.82 -26.17 -7.40
N PRO A 280 -25.68 -25.74 -8.68
CA PRO A 280 -24.76 -26.34 -9.65
C PRO A 280 -23.27 -26.14 -9.34
N SER A 281 -22.46 -27.02 -9.93
CA SER A 281 -21.17 -27.53 -9.45
C SER A 281 -19.91 -26.98 -10.15
N ASP A 282 -19.79 -25.67 -10.40
CA ASP A 282 -18.56 -25.12 -11.02
C ASP A 282 -17.98 -23.86 -10.33
N VAL A 283 -18.39 -23.58 -9.09
CA VAL A 283 -17.75 -22.54 -8.27
C VAL A 283 -17.35 -23.16 -6.93
N VAL A 284 -16.04 -23.34 -6.71
CA VAL A 284 -15.53 -23.77 -5.40
C VAL A 284 -15.64 -22.60 -4.41
N VAL A 285 -16.77 -22.49 -3.74
CA VAL A 285 -17.10 -21.62 -2.60
C VAL A 285 -18.09 -22.46 -1.76
N LYS A 286 -17.91 -22.84 -0.48
CA LYS A 286 -17.32 -22.14 0.68
C LYS A 286 -17.27 -22.98 1.97
N PRO A 287 -16.81 -22.39 3.11
CA PRO A 287 -17.72 -22.02 4.23
C PRO A 287 -17.19 -20.79 5.07
N PRO A 288 -17.80 -20.35 6.20
CA PRO A 288 -17.85 -18.94 6.67
C PRO A 288 -16.54 -18.34 7.25
N ALA A 289 -16.62 -17.42 8.23
CA ALA A 289 -15.45 -16.98 9.00
C ALA A 289 -15.22 -17.92 10.20
N SER A 290 -14.00 -18.43 10.37
CA SER A 290 -13.53 -19.16 11.54
C SER A 290 -13.63 -18.26 12.79
N ARG A 291 -13.82 -18.88 13.95
CA ARG A 291 -13.87 -18.17 15.25
C ARG A 291 -12.63 -17.34 15.55
N ASN A 292 -11.49 -17.68 14.98
CA ASN A 292 -10.25 -16.91 15.17
C ASN A 292 -10.09 -15.77 14.16
N ASP A 293 -10.95 -15.68 13.15
CA ASP A 293 -10.88 -14.63 12.13
C ASP A 293 -11.28 -13.27 12.70
N PRO A 294 -10.85 -12.15 12.10
CA PRO A 294 -11.43 -10.85 12.38
C PRO A 294 -12.96 -10.91 12.26
N CYS A 295 -13.64 -10.31 13.24
CA CYS A 295 -15.09 -10.25 13.24
C CYS A 295 -15.59 -9.56 11.95
N PRO A 296 -16.53 -10.16 11.20
CA PRO A 296 -17.14 -9.57 9.99
C PRO A 296 -17.88 -8.25 10.23
N CYS A 297 -17.89 -7.76 11.46
CA CYS A 297 -18.55 -6.55 11.89
C CYS A 297 -17.65 -5.32 11.94
N GLY A 298 -16.37 -5.48 11.63
CA GLY A 298 -15.40 -4.38 11.69
C GLY A 298 -14.95 -4.01 13.11
N SER A 299 -15.22 -4.82 14.14
CA SER A 299 -14.85 -4.49 15.53
C SER A 299 -13.37 -4.61 15.86
N GLY A 300 -12.52 -5.05 14.92
CA GLY A 300 -11.10 -5.34 15.14
C GLY A 300 -10.81 -6.55 16.04
N LYS A 301 -11.83 -7.14 16.68
CA LYS A 301 -11.71 -8.34 17.53
C LYS A 301 -11.78 -9.61 16.71
N ARG A 302 -11.26 -10.71 17.23
CA ARG A 302 -11.54 -12.03 16.64
C ARG A 302 -13.03 -12.34 16.76
N TYR A 303 -13.59 -13.12 15.84
CA TYR A 303 -15.00 -13.49 15.83
C TYR A 303 -15.40 -14.05 17.20
N LYS A 304 -14.59 -14.95 17.79
CA LYS A 304 -14.78 -15.50 19.14
C LYS A 304 -14.79 -14.48 20.29
N GLU A 305 -14.23 -13.30 20.10
CA GLU A 305 -14.17 -12.20 21.08
C GLU A 305 -15.22 -11.12 20.79
N CYS A 306 -16.02 -11.31 19.73
CA CYS A 306 -17.10 -10.44 19.31
C CYS A 306 -18.36 -11.29 19.02
N HIS A 307 -18.78 -11.42 17.76
CA HIS A 307 -20.01 -12.11 17.37
C HIS A 307 -20.06 -13.63 17.63
N GLY A 308 -18.92 -14.23 17.92
CA GLY A 308 -18.75 -15.61 18.36
C GLY A 308 -18.45 -15.77 19.87
N ALA A 309 -18.53 -14.71 20.67
CA ALA A 309 -18.29 -14.77 22.11
C ALA A 309 -19.37 -15.62 22.80
N ILE A 310 -18.94 -16.69 23.46
CA ILE A 310 -19.84 -17.65 24.16
C ILE A 310 -20.48 -17.02 25.41
N ALA A 311 -20.02 -15.84 25.85
CA ALA A 311 -20.50 -15.18 27.07
C ALA A 311 -21.50 -14.03 26.85
N ALA A 312 -21.89 -13.71 25.60
CA ALA A 312 -22.87 -12.66 25.31
C ALA A 312 -24.19 -13.23 24.75
N ALA A 313 -24.49 -14.50 25.00
CA ALA A 313 -25.86 -14.98 24.96
C ALA A 313 -26.64 -14.48 26.20
N THR A 314 -26.61 -13.17 26.46
CA THR A 314 -27.62 -12.50 27.28
C THR A 314 -28.90 -12.55 26.47
N THR A 315 -29.70 -13.60 26.67
CA THR A 315 -31.17 -13.63 26.50
C THR A 315 -31.79 -12.84 25.33
N ALA A 316 -31.05 -12.62 24.23
CA ALA A 316 -31.59 -12.15 22.98
C ALA A 316 -32.21 -13.40 22.37
N GLN A 317 -33.53 -13.51 22.51
CA GLN A 317 -34.34 -14.54 21.88
C GLN A 317 -33.79 -14.84 20.48
N ASN A 318 -33.67 -16.13 20.18
CA ASN A 318 -33.22 -16.69 18.91
C ASN A 318 -34.29 -16.41 17.82
N VAL A 319 -34.63 -15.14 17.62
CA VAL A 319 -35.59 -14.68 16.63
C VAL A 319 -34.88 -14.70 15.29
N LYS A 320 -35.27 -15.64 14.44
CA LYS A 320 -34.88 -15.69 13.04
C LYS A 320 -35.25 -14.33 12.43
N ILE A 321 -34.25 -13.56 12.02
CA ILE A 321 -34.50 -12.26 11.41
C ILE A 321 -34.94 -12.45 9.96
N ASN A 322 -35.78 -11.54 9.47
CA ASN A 322 -35.95 -11.40 8.03
C ASN A 322 -34.72 -10.65 7.49
N GLU A 323 -33.75 -11.39 6.93
CA GLU A 323 -32.48 -10.82 6.44
C GLU A 323 -32.70 -9.71 5.42
N GLU A 324 -33.59 -9.90 4.46
CA GLU A 324 -33.89 -8.91 3.41
C GLU A 324 -34.41 -7.60 4.02
N SER A 325 -35.33 -7.70 4.98
CA SER A 325 -35.88 -6.51 5.66
C SER A 325 -34.81 -5.77 6.47
N VAL A 326 -33.91 -6.49 7.14
CA VAL A 326 -32.84 -5.89 7.94
C VAL A 326 -31.78 -5.25 7.04
N ILE A 327 -31.45 -5.87 5.91
CA ILE A 327 -30.57 -5.30 4.90
C ILE A 327 -31.18 -4.02 4.30
N ALA A 328 -32.47 -4.04 3.94
CA ALA A 328 -33.14 -2.86 3.42
C ALA A 328 -33.19 -1.71 4.43
N GLU A 329 -33.36 -2.00 5.72
CA GLU A 329 -33.22 -1.00 6.79
C GLU A 329 -31.77 -0.47 6.87
N ALA A 330 -30.78 -1.36 6.85
CA ALA A 330 -29.37 -1.01 6.92
C ALA A 330 -28.93 -0.10 5.75
N LEU A 331 -29.38 -0.40 4.54
CA LEU A 331 -29.10 0.40 3.35
C LEU A 331 -29.67 1.82 3.49
N ARG A 332 -30.92 1.96 3.94
CA ARG A 332 -31.52 3.29 4.18
C ARG A 332 -30.76 4.07 5.25
N LEU A 333 -30.33 3.41 6.33
CA LEU A 333 -29.52 4.05 7.38
C LEU A 333 -28.17 4.50 6.81
N HIS A 334 -27.55 3.70 5.94
CA HIS A 334 -26.30 4.03 5.28
C HIS A 334 -26.45 5.25 4.38
N GLU A 335 -27.50 5.28 3.53
CA GLU A 335 -27.84 6.40 2.66
C GLU A 335 -28.11 7.70 3.44
N GLN A 336 -28.65 7.60 4.66
CA GLN A 336 -28.87 8.72 5.57
C GLN A 336 -27.61 9.17 6.32
N GLY A 337 -26.45 8.54 6.07
CA GLY A 337 -25.20 8.82 6.76
C GLY A 337 -25.14 8.28 8.19
N GLN A 338 -26.12 7.48 8.63
CA GLN A 338 -26.12 6.81 9.93
C GLN A 338 -25.28 5.52 9.87
N ILE A 339 -24.01 5.67 9.51
CA ILE A 339 -23.09 4.57 9.17
C ILE A 339 -23.00 3.55 10.31
N GLN A 340 -22.87 4.00 11.56
CA GLN A 340 -22.78 3.08 12.70
C GLN A 340 -24.05 2.25 12.88
N ALA A 341 -25.24 2.86 12.74
CA ALA A 341 -26.50 2.13 12.84
C ALA A 341 -26.67 1.13 11.70
N ALA A 342 -26.22 1.47 10.48
CA ALA A 342 -26.18 0.55 9.36
C ALA A 342 -25.25 -0.64 9.62
N VAL A 343 -24.02 -0.38 10.11
CA VAL A 343 -23.04 -1.41 10.51
C VAL A 343 -23.61 -2.36 11.55
N ASP A 344 -24.35 -1.85 12.54
CA ASP A 344 -25.00 -2.69 13.56
C ASP A 344 -26.04 -3.65 12.94
N ARG A 345 -26.79 -3.17 11.94
CA ARG A 345 -27.77 -3.98 11.20
C ARG A 345 -27.10 -5.03 10.30
N TYR A 346 -26.10 -4.65 9.51
CA TYR A 346 -25.31 -5.61 8.72
C TYR A 346 -24.65 -6.66 9.61
N SER A 347 -24.10 -6.25 10.76
CA SER A 347 -23.51 -7.15 11.74
C SER A 347 -24.51 -8.17 12.27
N ARG A 348 -25.75 -7.75 12.54
CA ARG A 348 -26.82 -8.66 12.96
C ARG A 348 -27.16 -9.71 11.89
N VAL A 349 -27.13 -9.33 10.61
CA VAL A 349 -27.26 -10.29 9.50
C VAL A 349 -26.10 -11.28 9.52
N LEU A 350 -24.86 -10.79 9.64
CA LEU A 350 -23.66 -11.63 9.66
C LEU A 350 -23.55 -12.54 10.88
N GLN A 351 -24.26 -12.25 11.98
CA GLN A 351 -24.38 -13.17 13.13
C GLN A 351 -25.20 -14.42 12.78
N GLN A 352 -26.26 -14.29 11.98
CA GLN A 352 -27.12 -15.42 11.58
C GLN A 352 -26.60 -16.09 10.30
N SER A 353 -26.18 -15.26 9.34
CA SER A 353 -25.70 -15.65 8.01
C SER A 353 -24.35 -14.98 7.73
N PRO A 354 -23.22 -15.54 8.23
CA PRO A 354 -21.87 -14.98 8.08
C PRO A 354 -21.34 -14.88 6.64
N GLU A 355 -22.17 -15.26 5.68
CA GLU A 355 -21.91 -15.40 4.25
C GLU A 355 -22.87 -14.58 3.40
N ASN A 356 -23.66 -13.71 4.00
CA ASN A 356 -24.52 -12.82 3.24
C ASN A 356 -23.63 -11.84 2.43
N PRO A 357 -23.63 -11.89 1.08
CA PRO A 357 -22.73 -11.09 0.26
C PRO A 357 -22.97 -9.59 0.42
N THR A 358 -24.23 -9.18 0.48
CA THR A 358 -24.62 -7.76 0.62
C THR A 358 -24.14 -7.21 1.95
N ALA A 359 -24.41 -7.90 3.06
CA ALA A 359 -23.96 -7.42 4.38
C ALA A 359 -22.43 -7.35 4.48
N LEU A 360 -21.70 -8.32 3.90
CA LEU A 360 -20.23 -8.26 3.83
C LEU A 360 -19.75 -7.05 3.01
N HIS A 361 -20.38 -6.79 1.86
CA HIS A 361 -20.02 -5.68 0.99
C HIS A 361 -20.17 -4.33 1.69
N PHE A 362 -21.32 -4.09 2.32
CA PHE A 362 -21.62 -2.80 2.94
C PHE A 362 -20.89 -2.58 4.28
N ILE A 363 -20.51 -3.64 4.99
CA ILE A 363 -19.49 -3.51 6.05
C ILE A 363 -18.17 -3.03 5.45
N GLY A 364 -17.71 -3.65 4.37
CA GLY A 364 -16.50 -3.21 3.67
C GLY A 364 -16.60 -1.75 3.23
N LEU A 365 -17.74 -1.33 2.69
CA LEU A 365 -17.96 0.06 2.29
C LEU A 365 -17.90 1.02 3.49
N ALA A 366 -18.48 0.64 4.63
CA ALA A 366 -18.39 1.43 5.85
C ALA A 366 -16.95 1.53 6.38
N GLN A 367 -16.16 0.45 6.30
CA GLN A 367 -14.73 0.45 6.65
C GLN A 367 -13.92 1.37 5.72
N TYR A 368 -14.21 1.34 4.42
CA TYR A 368 -13.60 2.24 3.45
C TYR A 368 -13.90 3.71 3.78
N GLN A 369 -15.16 4.03 4.09
CA GLN A 369 -15.57 5.36 4.52
C GLN A 369 -14.95 5.79 5.86
N ALA A 370 -14.58 4.83 6.72
CA ALA A 370 -13.86 5.06 7.97
C ALA A 370 -12.32 5.16 7.79
N GLY A 371 -11.81 5.10 6.56
CA GLY A 371 -10.37 5.19 6.28
C GLY A 371 -9.59 3.90 6.55
N GLN A 372 -10.24 2.74 6.44
CA GLN A 372 -9.64 1.41 6.63
C GLN A 372 -9.69 0.60 5.32
N PRO A 373 -8.95 1.00 4.27
CA PRO A 373 -9.12 0.43 2.94
C PRO A 373 -8.68 -1.04 2.83
N SER A 374 -7.64 -1.50 3.52
CA SER A 374 -7.22 -2.91 3.48
C SER A 374 -8.24 -3.85 4.13
N ASP A 375 -8.85 -3.43 5.25
CA ASP A 375 -9.94 -4.19 5.89
C ASP A 375 -11.20 -4.19 5.02
N ALA A 376 -11.53 -3.05 4.42
CA ALA A 376 -12.61 -2.93 3.46
C ALA A 376 -12.44 -3.91 2.29
N MET A 377 -11.24 -3.97 1.71
CA MET A 377 -10.91 -4.90 0.63
C MET A 377 -11.09 -6.35 1.04
N GLN A 378 -10.73 -6.75 2.27
CA GLN A 378 -10.95 -8.12 2.75
C GLN A 378 -12.44 -8.48 2.79
N ALA A 379 -13.29 -7.60 3.33
CA ALA A 379 -14.72 -7.82 3.42
C ALA A 379 -15.39 -7.83 2.03
N MET A 380 -15.07 -6.84 1.20
CA MET A 380 -15.55 -6.73 -0.18
C MET A 380 -15.09 -7.91 -1.04
N TRP A 381 -13.84 -8.39 -0.89
CA TRP A 381 -13.36 -9.56 -1.61
C TRP A 381 -14.16 -10.82 -1.26
N ARG A 382 -14.47 -11.04 0.03
CA ARG A 382 -15.36 -12.14 0.43
C ARG A 382 -16.76 -12.01 -0.17
N SER A 383 -17.27 -10.78 -0.29
CA SER A 383 -18.55 -10.53 -0.98
C SER A 383 -18.46 -10.89 -2.46
N LEU A 384 -17.39 -10.48 -3.16
CA LEU A 384 -17.20 -10.76 -4.58
C LEU A 384 -17.00 -12.26 -4.88
N LEU A 385 -16.43 -13.04 -3.96
CA LEU A 385 -16.38 -14.50 -4.11
C LEU A 385 -17.78 -15.14 -4.12
N LEU A 386 -18.78 -14.49 -3.50
CA LEU A 386 -20.15 -14.98 -3.39
C LEU A 386 -21.09 -14.44 -4.46
N ALA A 387 -20.85 -13.18 -4.84
CA ALA A 387 -21.63 -12.45 -5.82
C ALA A 387 -20.67 -11.84 -6.86
N PRO A 388 -20.04 -12.66 -7.71
CA PRO A 388 -18.98 -12.20 -8.63
C PRO A 388 -19.49 -11.37 -9.81
N SER A 389 -20.82 -11.26 -9.97
CA SER A 389 -21.49 -10.60 -11.09
C SER A 389 -22.13 -9.25 -10.73
N GLU A 390 -21.80 -8.67 -9.57
CA GLU A 390 -22.33 -7.37 -9.12
C GLU A 390 -21.38 -6.22 -9.51
N PRO A 391 -21.69 -5.39 -10.54
CA PRO A 391 -20.79 -4.34 -11.02
C PRO A 391 -20.47 -3.29 -9.96
N GLU A 392 -21.47 -2.92 -9.15
CA GLU A 392 -21.29 -1.92 -8.08
C GLU A 392 -20.36 -2.44 -6.98
N PHE A 393 -20.35 -3.76 -6.72
CA PHE A 393 -19.45 -4.34 -5.74
C PHE A 393 -18.00 -4.29 -6.20
N LEU A 394 -17.79 -4.58 -7.50
CA LEU A 394 -16.48 -4.44 -8.15
C LEU A 394 -16.02 -2.98 -8.21
N SER A 395 -16.94 -2.04 -8.49
CA SER A 395 -16.66 -0.60 -8.49
C SER A 395 -16.18 -0.12 -7.12
N ASN A 396 -16.87 -0.50 -6.04
CA ASN A 396 -16.48 -0.12 -4.67
C ASN A 396 -15.16 -0.79 -4.24
N TYR A 397 -14.95 -2.06 -4.61
CA TYR A 397 -13.66 -2.73 -4.39
C TYR A 397 -12.53 -2.02 -5.13
N SER A 398 -12.77 -1.53 -6.35
CA SER A 398 -11.79 -0.75 -7.12
C SER A 398 -11.35 0.53 -6.40
N ALA A 399 -12.30 1.25 -5.79
CA ALA A 399 -12.02 2.45 -5.01
C ALA A 399 -11.23 2.12 -3.73
N ALA A 400 -11.64 1.08 -3.00
CA ALA A 400 -10.91 0.61 -1.81
C ALA A 400 -9.48 0.16 -2.16
N ALA A 401 -9.30 -0.56 -3.27
CA ALA A 401 -8.01 -1.00 -3.77
C ALA A 401 -7.08 0.17 -4.09
N TRP A 402 -7.60 1.23 -4.71
CA TRP A 402 -6.81 2.43 -4.98
C TRP A 402 -6.37 3.12 -3.69
N SER A 403 -7.27 3.27 -2.71
CA SER A 403 -6.91 3.87 -1.42
C SER A 403 -5.87 3.04 -0.67
N ALA A 404 -5.85 1.72 -0.83
CA ALA A 404 -4.82 0.83 -0.27
C ALA A 404 -3.52 0.75 -1.11
N GLY A 405 -3.37 1.53 -2.19
CA GLY A 405 -2.19 1.46 -3.07
C GLY A 405 -2.14 0.25 -4.02
N ARG A 406 -3.21 -0.55 -4.10
CA ARG A 406 -3.31 -1.78 -4.90
C ARG A 406 -3.90 -1.49 -6.28
N TYR A 407 -3.24 -0.62 -7.03
CA TYR A 407 -3.79 -0.02 -8.26
C TYR A 407 -4.05 -1.02 -9.39
N ASP A 408 -3.23 -2.06 -9.54
CA ASP A 408 -3.44 -3.10 -10.56
C ASP A 408 -4.73 -3.91 -10.28
N GLU A 409 -5.01 -4.16 -9.01
CA GLU A 409 -6.26 -4.82 -8.60
C GLU A 409 -7.46 -3.89 -8.67
N GLY A 410 -7.27 -2.61 -8.34
CA GLY A 410 -8.28 -1.59 -8.55
C GLY A 410 -8.66 -1.44 -10.01
N LYS A 411 -7.66 -1.43 -10.90
CA LYS A 411 -7.85 -1.45 -12.36
C LYS A 411 -8.61 -2.69 -12.80
N TRP A 412 -8.17 -3.89 -12.39
CA TRP A 412 -8.85 -5.14 -12.74
C TRP A 412 -10.33 -5.13 -12.33
N ALA A 413 -10.63 -4.69 -11.11
CA ALA A 413 -12.01 -4.68 -10.62
C ALA A 413 -12.88 -3.68 -11.38
N ALA A 414 -12.36 -2.49 -11.70
CA ALA A 414 -13.08 -1.52 -12.51
C ALA A 414 -13.33 -2.03 -13.95
N GLU A 415 -12.32 -2.65 -14.58
CA GLU A 415 -12.48 -3.28 -15.90
C GLU A 415 -13.54 -4.38 -15.86
N ARG A 416 -13.54 -5.22 -14.81
CA ARG A 416 -14.55 -6.27 -14.66
C ARG A 416 -15.96 -5.71 -14.45
N ALA A 417 -16.10 -4.62 -13.71
CA ALA A 417 -17.38 -3.92 -13.57
C ALA A 417 -17.88 -3.40 -14.94
N ILE A 418 -16.98 -2.84 -15.75
CA ILE A 418 -17.30 -2.34 -17.10
C ILE A 418 -17.64 -3.48 -18.07
N GLU A 419 -16.99 -4.65 -17.95
CA GLU A 419 -17.35 -5.84 -18.73
C GLU A 419 -18.76 -6.34 -18.43
N LEU A 420 -19.18 -6.28 -17.16
CA LEU A 420 -20.53 -6.66 -16.73
C LEU A 420 -21.57 -5.58 -17.09
N GLN A 421 -21.19 -4.31 -16.99
CA GLN A 421 -22.02 -3.15 -17.33
C GLN A 421 -21.18 -2.07 -18.02
N ALA A 422 -21.23 -2.04 -19.36
CA ALA A 422 -20.43 -1.11 -20.16
C ALA A 422 -20.71 0.37 -19.86
N ASP A 423 -21.95 0.70 -19.50
CA ASP A 423 -22.39 2.07 -19.20
C ASP A 423 -22.46 2.29 -17.68
N HIS A 424 -21.33 2.09 -16.99
CA HIS A 424 -21.19 2.30 -15.55
C HIS A 424 -20.26 3.48 -15.26
N PRO A 425 -20.78 4.71 -15.05
CA PRO A 425 -19.96 5.91 -14.83
C PRO A 425 -19.01 5.78 -13.64
N GLY A 426 -19.50 5.24 -12.50
CA GLY A 426 -18.68 5.01 -11.30
C GLY A 426 -17.44 4.14 -11.55
N ALA A 427 -17.60 3.00 -12.21
CA ALA A 427 -16.50 2.12 -12.58
C ALA A 427 -15.51 2.79 -13.56
N LEU A 428 -15.99 3.60 -14.51
CA LEU A 428 -15.13 4.38 -15.40
C LEU A 428 -14.32 5.43 -14.62
N ASN A 429 -14.95 6.17 -13.71
CA ASN A 429 -14.24 7.08 -12.82
C ASN A 429 -13.14 6.35 -12.03
N ASN A 430 -13.46 5.17 -11.50
CA ASN A 430 -12.53 4.38 -10.70
C ASN A 430 -11.38 3.80 -11.53
N LEU A 431 -11.65 3.38 -12.78
CA LEU A 431 -10.61 3.02 -13.74
C LEU A 431 -9.70 4.22 -14.04
N GLY A 432 -10.27 5.42 -14.22
CA GLY A 432 -9.53 6.65 -14.50
C GLY A 432 -8.48 6.98 -13.43
N PHE A 433 -8.83 6.98 -12.15
CA PHE A 433 -7.84 7.28 -11.10
C PHE A 433 -6.85 6.12 -10.83
N ASN A 434 -7.23 4.86 -11.07
CA ASN A 434 -6.31 3.74 -10.99
C ASN A 434 -5.28 3.79 -12.12
N LEU A 435 -5.69 4.10 -13.35
CA LEU A 435 -4.78 4.33 -14.48
C LEU A 435 -3.80 5.47 -14.21
N ARG A 436 -4.27 6.58 -13.61
CA ARG A 436 -3.40 7.68 -13.18
C ARG A 436 -2.35 7.21 -12.18
N ALA A 437 -2.75 6.42 -11.19
CA ALA A 437 -1.83 5.88 -10.19
C ALA A 437 -0.83 4.84 -10.75
N LEU A 438 -1.14 4.26 -11.91
CA LEU A 438 -0.24 3.44 -12.72
C LEU A 438 0.57 4.26 -13.74
N ASN A 439 0.58 5.59 -13.63
CA ASN A 439 1.26 6.53 -14.54
C ASN A 439 0.75 6.46 -16.01
N ARG A 440 -0.43 5.90 -16.26
CA ARG A 440 -1.08 5.81 -17.58
C ARG A 440 -2.01 7.00 -17.81
N ILE A 441 -1.42 8.20 -17.88
CA ILE A 441 -2.15 9.48 -17.83
C ILE A 441 -3.11 9.67 -19.01
N ASP A 442 -2.72 9.32 -20.23
CA ASP A 442 -3.56 9.49 -21.42
C ASP A 442 -4.81 8.60 -21.40
N GLU A 443 -4.63 7.35 -20.96
CA GLU A 443 -5.74 6.41 -20.81
C GLU A 443 -6.68 6.84 -19.68
N SER A 444 -6.11 7.37 -18.59
CA SER A 444 -6.89 7.96 -17.50
C SER A 444 -7.83 9.07 -18.01
N ILE A 445 -7.31 10.02 -18.80
CA ILE A 445 -8.11 11.11 -19.40
C ILE A 445 -9.20 10.54 -20.30
N THR A 446 -8.86 9.59 -21.18
CA THR A 446 -9.80 8.97 -22.11
C THR A 446 -10.98 8.31 -21.40
N VAL A 447 -10.71 7.62 -20.29
CA VAL A 447 -11.76 6.94 -19.51
C VAL A 447 -12.62 7.96 -18.74
N PHE A 448 -12.03 9.03 -18.18
CA PHE A 448 -12.82 10.11 -17.57
C PHE A 448 -13.72 10.81 -18.59
N ASP A 449 -13.21 11.08 -19.80
CA ASP A 449 -14.00 11.68 -20.89
C ASP A 449 -15.19 10.79 -21.26
N ARG A 450 -15.01 9.45 -21.27
CA ARG A 450 -16.11 8.50 -21.46
C ARG A 450 -17.13 8.56 -20.32
N ALA A 451 -16.69 8.64 -19.06
CA ALA A 451 -17.58 8.77 -17.90
C ALA A 451 -18.42 10.06 -18.00
N LEU A 452 -17.80 11.19 -18.36
CA LEU A 452 -18.46 12.48 -18.54
C LEU A 452 -19.37 12.53 -19.77
N LYS A 453 -19.08 11.75 -20.82
CA LYS A 453 -19.99 11.59 -21.95
C LYS A 453 -21.27 10.84 -21.56
N LEU A 454 -21.16 9.82 -20.71
CA LEU A 454 -22.32 9.07 -20.19
C LEU A 454 -23.11 9.89 -19.18
N GLN A 455 -22.42 10.61 -18.30
CA GLN A 455 -23.02 11.43 -17.25
C GLN A 455 -22.32 12.81 -17.20
N PRO A 456 -22.81 13.82 -17.95
CA PRO A 456 -22.18 15.14 -18.02
C PRO A 456 -22.09 15.90 -16.70
N GLN A 457 -22.98 15.59 -15.74
CA GLN A 457 -23.04 16.16 -14.39
C GLN A 457 -22.37 15.25 -13.34
N PHE A 458 -21.37 14.45 -13.74
CA PHE A 458 -20.61 13.64 -12.79
C PHE A 458 -19.41 14.42 -12.23
N ASP A 459 -19.67 15.26 -11.24
CA ASP A 459 -18.69 16.21 -10.71
C ASP A 459 -17.42 15.54 -10.16
N TYR A 460 -17.55 14.38 -9.50
CA TYR A 460 -16.39 13.61 -9.05
C TYR A 460 -15.47 13.16 -10.20
N ALA A 461 -16.04 12.71 -11.33
CA ALA A 461 -15.23 12.32 -12.48
C ALA A 461 -14.52 13.52 -13.12
N ARG A 462 -15.19 14.68 -13.18
CA ARG A 462 -14.58 15.91 -13.68
C ARG A 462 -13.45 16.40 -12.77
N TRP A 463 -13.68 16.40 -11.46
CA TRP A 463 -12.65 16.75 -10.48
C TRP A 463 -11.47 15.78 -10.50
N ASN A 464 -11.72 14.46 -10.58
CA ASN A 464 -10.63 13.47 -10.66
C ASN A 464 -9.82 13.59 -11.96
N ARG A 465 -10.45 13.97 -13.07
CA ARG A 465 -9.81 14.22 -14.36
C ARG A 465 -8.82 15.38 -14.32
N MET A 466 -9.08 16.41 -13.52
CA MET A 466 -8.19 17.56 -13.35
C MET A 466 -6.76 17.13 -12.99
N PHE A 467 -6.59 16.15 -12.09
CA PHE A 467 -5.25 15.66 -11.73
C PHE A 467 -4.48 15.09 -12.94
N SER A 468 -5.16 14.37 -13.83
CA SER A 468 -4.55 13.82 -15.05
C SER A 468 -4.25 14.91 -16.08
N LEU A 469 -5.14 15.91 -16.22
CA LEU A 469 -4.92 17.05 -17.10
C LEU A 469 -3.73 17.90 -16.66
N LEU A 470 -3.64 18.20 -15.37
CA LEU A 470 -2.51 18.94 -14.81
C LEU A 470 -1.20 18.16 -14.94
N ALA A 471 -1.21 16.85 -14.67
CA ALA A 471 0.00 16.03 -14.86
C ALA A 471 0.51 16.05 -16.32
N LYS A 472 -0.41 16.19 -17.29
CA LYS A 472 -0.10 16.31 -18.72
C LYS A 472 0.25 17.74 -19.17
N GLY A 473 0.13 18.74 -18.29
CA GLY A 473 0.38 20.15 -18.62
C GLY A 473 -0.82 20.91 -19.21
N ASN A 474 -2.01 20.32 -19.28
CA ASN A 474 -3.23 21.02 -19.70
C ASN A 474 -3.82 21.84 -18.53
N TYR A 475 -3.14 22.94 -18.19
CA TYR A 475 -3.43 23.74 -17.01
C TYR A 475 -4.73 24.53 -17.11
N SER A 476 -5.05 25.05 -18.30
CA SER A 476 -6.29 25.81 -18.52
C SER A 476 -7.52 24.98 -18.15
N GLN A 477 -7.66 23.78 -18.73
CA GLN A 477 -8.80 22.92 -18.43
C GLN A 477 -8.69 22.28 -17.04
N GLY A 478 -7.47 21.88 -16.62
CA GLY A 478 -7.25 21.28 -15.30
C GLY A 478 -7.67 22.21 -14.16
N PHE A 479 -7.28 23.49 -14.19
CA PHE A 479 -7.68 24.44 -13.15
C PHE A 479 -9.15 24.87 -13.24
N ALA A 480 -9.73 24.89 -14.44
CA ALA A 480 -11.18 25.07 -14.57
C ALA A 480 -11.96 23.94 -13.90
N ASP A 481 -11.55 22.68 -14.12
CA ASP A 481 -12.15 21.50 -13.50
C ASP A 481 -11.91 21.47 -11.97
N ASN A 482 -10.80 22.05 -11.47
CA ASN A 482 -10.47 22.17 -10.04
C ASN A 482 -11.48 23.00 -9.23
N GLU A 483 -12.19 23.94 -9.87
CA GLU A 483 -13.16 24.80 -9.19
C GLU A 483 -14.32 24.01 -8.58
N LEU A 484 -14.61 22.81 -9.09
CA LEU A 484 -15.61 21.90 -8.52
C LEU A 484 -15.30 21.50 -7.07
N ARG A 485 -14.02 21.51 -6.66
CA ARG A 485 -13.63 21.12 -5.30
C ARG A 485 -14.33 21.97 -4.22
N LEU A 486 -14.75 23.19 -4.53
CA LEU A 486 -15.44 24.06 -3.57
C LEU A 486 -16.82 23.54 -3.20
N GLN A 487 -17.39 22.64 -4.02
CA GLN A 487 -18.68 22.00 -3.78
C GLN A 487 -18.54 20.78 -2.84
N PHE A 488 -17.35 20.20 -2.71
CA PHE A 488 -17.13 19.05 -1.83
C PHE A 488 -16.67 19.51 -0.44
N PRO A 489 -17.38 19.14 0.65
CA PRO A 489 -17.04 19.58 2.01
C PRO A 489 -15.59 19.29 2.41
N GLN A 490 -15.05 18.15 1.99
CA GLN A 490 -13.69 17.69 2.34
C GLN A 490 -12.56 18.49 1.68
N THR A 491 -12.85 19.26 0.62
CA THR A 491 -11.86 20.07 -0.12
C THR A 491 -12.07 21.57 0.04
N GLN A 492 -12.93 22.00 0.96
CA GLN A 492 -13.08 23.43 1.24
C GLN A 492 -11.83 24.01 1.95
N PRO A 493 -11.51 25.31 1.75
CA PRO A 493 -10.38 25.95 2.40
C PRO A 493 -10.46 25.90 3.93
N THR A 494 -9.31 26.02 4.60
CA THR A 494 -9.27 26.02 6.06
C THR A 494 -9.79 27.36 6.60
N GLY A 495 -10.60 27.32 7.66
CA GLY A 495 -11.18 28.50 8.30
C GLY A 495 -12.55 28.89 7.75
N LYS A 496 -13.22 29.83 8.42
CA LYS A 496 -14.56 30.25 8.00
C LYS A 496 -14.50 31.06 6.71
N ILE A 497 -15.24 30.60 5.69
CA ILE A 497 -15.48 31.37 4.46
C ILE A 497 -16.31 32.61 4.82
N PRO A 498 -15.87 33.83 4.44
CA PRO A 498 -16.62 35.05 4.70
C PRO A 498 -18.02 35.01 4.08
N VAL A 499 -19.05 35.28 4.89
CA VAL A 499 -20.45 35.29 4.46
C VAL A 499 -20.76 36.60 3.74
N ASN A 500 -21.57 36.55 2.68
CA ASN A 500 -21.95 37.70 1.84
C ASN A 500 -20.77 38.44 1.19
N THR A 501 -19.58 37.85 1.17
CA THR A 501 -18.42 38.39 0.46
C THR A 501 -18.31 37.69 -0.90
N PRO A 502 -18.20 38.41 -2.03
CA PRO A 502 -18.08 37.81 -3.35
C PRO A 502 -16.74 37.08 -3.53
N LEU A 503 -16.78 35.97 -4.25
CA LEU A 503 -15.59 35.25 -4.71
C LEU A 503 -14.95 36.02 -5.87
N TRP A 504 -13.69 36.43 -5.72
CA TRP A 504 -12.94 37.08 -6.78
C TRP A 504 -12.52 36.07 -7.84
N ARG A 505 -12.78 36.38 -9.11
CA ARG A 505 -12.51 35.53 -10.28
C ARG A 505 -11.54 36.16 -11.28
N GLY A 506 -10.84 37.21 -10.88
CA GLY A 506 -9.89 37.93 -11.73
C GLY A 506 -10.43 39.23 -12.33
N GLU A 507 -11.64 39.64 -11.96
CA GLU A 507 -12.22 40.91 -12.37
C GLU A 507 -11.42 42.11 -11.82
N PRO A 508 -11.44 43.29 -12.50
CA PRO A 508 -10.77 44.50 -12.02
C PRO A 508 -11.29 44.94 -10.64
N ALA A 509 -10.38 45.07 -9.67
CA ALA A 509 -10.74 45.35 -8.28
C ALA A 509 -9.69 46.23 -7.56
N ALA A 510 -9.07 47.17 -8.28
CA ALA A 510 -8.03 48.04 -7.72
C ALA A 510 -8.55 48.85 -6.49
N GLY A 511 -7.72 48.93 -5.45
CA GLY A 511 -8.03 49.57 -4.17
C GLY A 511 -8.94 48.74 -3.25
N LYS A 512 -9.40 47.56 -3.68
CA LYS A 512 -10.25 46.68 -2.87
C LYS A 512 -9.45 45.71 -2.02
N SER A 513 -10.03 45.31 -0.89
CA SER A 513 -9.46 44.31 0.03
C SER A 513 -9.85 42.89 -0.36
N ILE A 514 -8.90 41.97 -0.32
CA ILE A 514 -9.15 40.54 -0.59
C ILE A 514 -8.54 39.66 0.50
N VAL A 515 -9.29 38.66 0.94
CA VAL A 515 -8.78 37.58 1.78
C VAL A 515 -8.54 36.32 0.96
N ILE A 516 -7.32 35.80 1.01
CA ILE A 516 -6.90 34.56 0.37
C ILE A 516 -6.87 33.47 1.43
N LEU A 517 -7.79 32.50 1.31
CA LEU A 517 -7.89 31.37 2.23
C LEU A 517 -7.03 30.21 1.73
N CYS A 518 -6.03 29.81 2.50
CA CYS A 518 -5.16 28.69 2.12
C CYS A 518 -5.84 27.33 2.40
N GLU A 519 -5.71 26.42 1.44
CA GLU A 519 -6.30 25.09 1.46
C GLU A 519 -5.44 24.09 2.24
N GLN A 520 -5.93 22.85 2.39
CA GLN A 520 -5.26 21.80 3.15
C GLN A 520 -3.88 21.48 2.55
N GLY A 521 -2.84 21.45 3.40
CA GLY A 521 -1.47 21.08 3.03
C GLY A 521 -0.47 22.24 3.17
N LEU A 522 0.52 22.10 4.06
CA LEU A 522 1.52 23.16 4.30
C LEU A 522 2.35 23.49 3.05
N GLY A 523 2.66 22.46 2.24
CA GLY A 523 3.40 22.61 0.98
C GLY A 523 2.66 23.44 -0.06
N ASP A 524 1.33 23.36 -0.10
CA ASP A 524 0.51 24.10 -1.06
C ASP A 524 0.54 25.59 -0.79
N THR A 525 0.48 25.98 0.49
CA THR A 525 0.66 27.37 0.89
C THR A 525 2.01 27.92 0.40
N PHE A 526 3.11 27.17 0.60
CA PHE A 526 4.43 27.61 0.11
C PHE A 526 4.42 27.75 -1.41
N MET A 527 3.98 26.72 -2.13
CA MET A 527 3.99 26.73 -3.59
C MET A 527 3.14 27.84 -4.20
N PHE A 528 1.89 27.99 -3.77
CA PHE A 528 0.92 28.90 -4.41
C PHE A 528 0.98 30.33 -3.87
N SER A 529 1.65 30.60 -2.75
CA SER A 529 1.86 31.98 -2.28
C SER A 529 2.56 32.88 -3.31
N ARG A 530 3.28 32.29 -4.28
CA ARG A 530 3.86 32.96 -5.46
C ARG A 530 2.87 33.82 -6.25
N PHE A 531 1.57 33.50 -6.19
CA PHE A 531 0.54 34.24 -6.91
C PHE A 531 0.11 35.51 -6.17
N GLY A 532 0.42 35.66 -4.88
CA GLY A 532 0.10 36.84 -4.08
C GLY A 532 0.58 38.15 -4.70
N PRO A 533 1.87 38.28 -5.07
CA PRO A 533 2.40 39.45 -5.76
C PRO A 533 1.60 39.84 -7.02
N LEU A 534 1.17 38.87 -7.84
CA LEU A 534 0.38 39.14 -9.05
C LEU A 534 -1.03 39.69 -8.75
N VAL A 535 -1.56 39.40 -7.55
CA VAL A 535 -2.83 39.97 -7.07
C VAL A 535 -2.62 41.39 -6.54
N ILE A 536 -1.49 41.63 -5.85
CA ILE A 536 -1.08 42.97 -5.38
C ILE A 536 -0.82 43.90 -6.58
N GLU A 537 -0.17 43.43 -7.63
CA GLU A 537 0.09 44.18 -8.87
C GLU A 537 -1.20 44.60 -9.60
N ARG A 538 -2.31 43.86 -9.40
CA ARG A 538 -3.65 44.27 -9.85
C ARG A 538 -4.33 45.31 -8.96
N GLY A 539 -3.63 45.79 -7.93
CA GLY A 539 -4.06 46.86 -7.04
C GLY A 539 -4.92 46.40 -5.85
N LEU A 540 -5.01 45.10 -5.55
CA LEU A 540 -5.75 44.62 -4.38
C LEU A 540 -4.90 44.65 -3.10
N HIS A 541 -5.55 44.95 -1.96
CA HIS A 541 -4.96 44.81 -0.64
C HIS A 541 -5.11 43.36 -0.15
N VAL A 542 -4.04 42.58 -0.28
CA VAL A 542 -4.04 41.14 -0.01
C VAL A 542 -3.87 40.84 1.48
N THR A 543 -4.76 39.98 2.00
CA THR A 543 -4.60 39.30 3.28
C THR A 543 -4.52 37.79 3.08
N PHE A 544 -3.42 37.14 3.47
CA PHE A 544 -3.31 35.68 3.52
C PHE A 544 -3.83 35.14 4.84
N VAL A 545 -4.57 34.03 4.80
CA VAL A 545 -4.99 33.26 5.98
C VAL A 545 -4.39 31.87 5.92
N VAL A 546 -3.46 31.59 6.83
CA VAL A 546 -2.60 30.39 6.81
C VAL A 546 -2.57 29.68 8.15
N GLN A 547 -2.01 28.48 8.18
CA GLN A 547 -1.73 27.80 9.44
C GLN A 547 -0.77 28.62 10.31
N ARG A 548 -0.93 28.58 11.63
CA ARG A 548 -0.16 29.42 12.57
C ARG A 548 1.35 29.31 12.36
N SER A 549 1.86 28.10 12.11
CA SER A 549 3.29 27.85 11.88
C SER A 549 3.86 28.58 10.65
N GLN A 550 3.02 28.96 9.69
CA GLN A 550 3.43 29.60 8.43
C GLN A 550 3.40 31.14 8.50
N VAL A 551 2.73 31.72 9.49
CA VAL A 551 2.49 33.17 9.57
C VAL A 551 3.78 33.97 9.54
N ALA A 552 4.75 33.61 10.39
CA ALA A 552 6.01 34.37 10.51
C ALA A 552 6.81 34.37 9.20
N LEU A 553 6.96 33.21 8.56
CA LEU A 553 7.70 33.09 7.31
C LEU A 553 7.03 33.84 6.15
N LEU A 554 5.70 33.72 6.03
CA LEU A 554 4.97 34.41 4.96
C LEU A 554 4.90 35.91 5.18
N GLN A 555 4.73 36.38 6.42
CA GLN A 555 4.74 37.81 6.71
C GLN A 555 6.10 38.44 6.40
N GLN A 556 7.19 37.73 6.69
CA GLN A 556 8.55 38.13 6.32
C GLN A 556 8.75 38.17 4.80
N SER A 557 8.19 37.20 4.08
CA SER A 557 8.37 37.06 2.63
C SER A 557 7.52 38.05 1.82
N PHE A 558 6.35 38.43 2.34
CA PHE A 558 5.39 39.31 1.68
C PHE A 558 5.04 40.52 2.57
N PRO A 559 5.97 41.48 2.77
CA PRO A 559 5.74 42.63 3.66
C PRO A 559 4.61 43.57 3.18
N GLN A 560 4.25 43.50 1.90
CA GLN A 560 3.14 44.26 1.30
C GLN A 560 1.76 43.62 1.56
N ALA A 561 1.72 42.36 1.98
CA ALA A 561 0.50 41.65 2.34
C ALA A 561 0.36 41.58 3.86
N ARG A 562 -0.89 41.48 4.32
CA ARG A 562 -1.19 41.09 5.71
C ARG A 562 -1.23 39.57 5.80
N VAL A 563 -0.60 38.96 6.79
CA VAL A 563 -0.66 37.51 7.00
C VAL A 563 -1.28 37.22 8.36
N LEU A 564 -2.33 36.41 8.37
CA LEU A 564 -3.09 36.04 9.54
C LEU A 564 -3.11 34.52 9.70
N SER A 565 -3.22 34.06 10.95
CA SER A 565 -3.53 32.67 11.23
C SER A 565 -5.02 32.38 11.02
N VAL A 566 -5.33 31.14 10.65
CA VAL A 566 -6.71 30.63 10.59
C VAL A 566 -7.48 31.02 11.86
N GLY A 567 -8.62 31.71 11.68
CA GLY A 567 -9.50 32.16 12.75
C GLY A 567 -9.39 33.67 13.05
N GLU A 568 -8.23 34.29 12.82
CA GLU A 568 -8.04 35.74 13.09
C GLU A 568 -8.76 36.63 12.09
N HIS A 569 -9.02 36.13 10.88
CA HIS A 569 -9.71 36.86 9.82
C HIS A 569 -11.23 36.95 10.03
N GLU A 570 -11.81 36.11 10.89
CA GLU A 570 -13.27 35.90 10.96
C GLU A 570 -14.05 37.11 11.49
N THR A 571 -13.37 38.05 12.14
CA THR A 571 -13.95 39.31 12.63
C THR A 571 -13.74 40.49 11.68
N LEU A 572 -13.01 40.28 10.59
CA LEU A 572 -12.67 41.29 9.60
C LEU A 572 -13.66 41.25 8.44
N SER A 573 -13.80 42.38 7.75
CA SER A 573 -14.59 42.50 6.52
C SER A 573 -13.65 42.70 5.33
N PHE A 574 -14.00 42.09 4.20
CA PHE A 574 -13.24 42.16 2.96
C PHE A 574 -14.20 42.47 1.80
N ASP A 575 -13.72 43.15 0.76
CA ASP A 575 -14.50 43.36 -0.45
C ASP A 575 -14.63 42.05 -1.25
N PHE A 576 -13.61 41.19 -1.19
CA PHE A 576 -13.55 39.91 -1.87
C PHE A 576 -12.91 38.81 -1.02
N TRP A 577 -13.18 37.56 -1.37
CA TRP A 577 -12.39 36.42 -0.92
C TRP A 577 -12.00 35.53 -2.10
N THR A 578 -10.96 34.72 -1.94
CA THR A 578 -10.63 33.63 -2.86
C THR A 578 -9.92 32.49 -2.15
N PRO A 579 -10.20 31.23 -2.48
CA PRO A 579 -9.30 30.13 -2.17
C PRO A 579 -7.94 30.32 -2.85
N LEU A 580 -6.86 29.86 -2.22
CA LEU A 580 -5.51 30.00 -2.75
C LEU A 580 -5.33 29.33 -4.12
N TRP A 581 -5.90 28.13 -4.33
CA TRP A 581 -5.77 27.44 -5.62
C TRP A 581 -6.60 28.10 -6.71
N SER A 582 -7.72 28.75 -6.36
CA SER A 582 -8.57 29.45 -7.34
C SER A 582 -7.87 30.65 -7.97
N LEU A 583 -6.73 31.09 -7.43
CA LEU A 583 -5.86 32.08 -8.07
C LEU A 583 -5.37 31.60 -9.44
N THR A 584 -5.12 30.31 -9.66
CA THR A 584 -4.65 29.86 -10.98
C THR A 584 -5.70 30.10 -12.06
N SER A 585 -6.96 29.81 -11.78
CA SER A 585 -8.08 30.11 -12.68
C SER A 585 -8.34 31.62 -12.81
N ALA A 586 -8.36 32.35 -11.70
CA ALA A 586 -8.59 33.81 -11.71
C ALA A 586 -7.49 34.59 -12.49
N LEU A 587 -6.27 34.05 -12.49
CA LEU A 587 -5.12 34.63 -13.19
C LEU A 587 -4.94 34.05 -14.60
N ASN A 588 -5.79 33.11 -15.04
CA ASN A 588 -5.70 32.38 -16.30
C ASN A 588 -4.33 31.70 -16.50
N ILE A 589 -3.85 30.99 -15.47
CA ILE A 589 -2.58 30.29 -15.51
C ILE A 589 -2.64 29.10 -16.46
N THR A 590 -1.70 29.09 -17.41
CA THR A 590 -1.40 28.01 -18.33
C THR A 590 0.04 27.54 -18.09
N LEU A 591 0.49 26.49 -18.78
CA LEU A 591 1.89 26.06 -18.67
C LEU A 591 2.84 27.14 -19.23
N GLU A 592 2.42 27.85 -20.27
CA GLU A 592 3.22 28.86 -20.97
C GLU A 592 3.41 30.16 -20.18
N ASN A 593 2.46 30.52 -19.33
CA ASN A 593 2.51 31.76 -18.53
C ASN A 593 2.73 31.51 -17.03
N LEU A 594 3.08 30.27 -16.65
CA LEU A 594 3.29 29.89 -15.26
C LEU A 594 4.45 30.69 -14.65
N PRO A 595 4.23 31.46 -13.56
CA PRO A 595 5.31 32.16 -12.89
C PRO A 595 6.24 31.16 -12.16
N THR A 596 7.50 31.14 -12.58
CA THR A 596 8.55 30.28 -12.05
C THR A 596 9.71 31.10 -11.45
N PRO A 597 9.45 32.01 -10.49
CA PRO A 597 10.52 32.74 -9.84
C PRO A 597 11.49 31.77 -9.15
N GLU A 598 12.79 32.04 -9.27
CA GLU A 598 13.82 31.24 -8.58
C GLU A 598 13.63 31.29 -7.06
N ARG A 599 13.18 32.42 -6.53
CA ARG A 599 12.97 32.63 -5.09
C ARG A 599 11.81 33.59 -4.84
N PHE A 600 10.95 33.25 -3.89
CA PHE A 600 9.85 34.11 -3.46
C PHE A 600 9.51 34.01 -1.97
N LEU A 601 10.15 33.09 -1.23
CA LEU A 601 10.21 33.14 0.22
C LEU A 601 11.56 33.71 0.68
N GLN A 602 11.54 34.44 1.79
CA GLN A 602 12.70 35.15 2.33
C GLN A 602 13.05 34.64 3.72
N THR A 603 14.33 34.70 4.07
CA THR A 603 14.91 34.30 5.36
C THR A 603 15.55 35.49 6.08
N ASN A 604 15.78 35.35 7.37
CA ASN A 604 16.55 36.32 8.13
C ASN A 604 18.05 36.03 7.97
N VAL A 605 18.81 37.00 7.45
CA VAL A 605 20.25 36.88 7.17
C VAL A 605 21.06 36.47 8.41
N ALA A 606 20.69 36.94 9.61
CA ALA A 606 21.39 36.59 10.84
C ALA A 606 21.19 35.13 11.25
N ASP A 607 19.99 34.58 11.00
CA ASP A 607 19.70 33.17 11.27
C ASP A 607 20.44 32.24 10.29
N VAL A 608 20.55 32.65 9.02
CA VAL A 608 21.34 31.92 8.00
C VAL A 608 22.81 31.88 8.39
N ALA A 609 23.40 33.04 8.73
CA ALA A 609 24.81 33.14 9.13
C ALA A 609 25.14 32.25 10.36
N ARG A 610 24.19 32.10 11.30
CA ARG A 610 24.34 31.18 12.43
C ARG A 610 24.44 29.72 11.99
N TRP A 611 23.62 29.29 11.04
CA TRP A 611 23.67 27.93 10.50
C TRP A 611 24.93 27.70 9.67
N GLU A 612 25.32 28.65 8.83
CA GLU A 612 26.57 28.58 8.07
C GLU A 612 27.80 28.40 8.96
N ALA A 613 27.86 29.13 10.09
CA ALA A 613 28.94 28.98 11.06
C ALA A 613 28.99 27.57 11.66
N ARG A 614 27.85 27.00 12.05
CA ARG A 614 27.76 25.63 12.59
C ARG A 614 28.14 24.59 11.54
N LEU A 615 27.60 24.70 10.33
CA LEU A 615 27.91 23.78 9.23
C LEU A 615 29.38 23.83 8.84
N SER A 616 30.00 25.01 8.89
CA SER A 616 31.43 25.17 8.62
C SER A 616 32.31 24.48 9.67
N GLN A 617 31.93 24.53 10.94
CA GLN A 617 32.65 23.80 12.00
C GLN A 617 32.61 22.29 11.78
N VAL A 618 31.47 21.74 11.36
CA VAL A 618 31.34 20.31 11.08
C VAL A 618 32.08 19.93 9.79
N SER A 619 31.96 20.76 8.75
CA SER A 619 32.61 20.53 7.45
C SER A 619 34.14 20.58 7.53
N ALA A 620 34.71 21.32 8.48
CA ALA A 620 36.16 21.43 8.67
C ALA A 620 36.82 20.09 9.02
N ALA A 621 36.07 19.11 9.51
CA ALA A 621 36.55 17.76 9.78
C ALA A 621 36.70 16.89 8.50
N ASN A 622 36.14 17.32 7.37
CA ASN A 622 36.11 16.56 6.12
C ASN A 622 37.02 17.17 5.03
N PRO A 623 38.12 16.49 4.63
CA PRO A 623 38.95 16.95 3.52
C PRO A 623 38.20 16.76 2.17
N GLY A 624 38.06 17.82 1.36
CA GLY A 624 37.52 17.70 -0.01
C GLY A 624 36.38 18.64 -0.43
N ARG A 625 36.06 19.68 0.36
CA ARG A 625 34.90 20.59 0.13
C ARG A 625 33.57 19.80 0.09
N PRO A 626 33.13 19.26 1.24
CA PRO A 626 31.92 18.44 1.31
C PRO A 626 30.68 19.25 0.91
N LEU A 627 29.74 18.62 0.20
CA LEU A 627 28.39 19.16 0.02
C LEU A 627 27.64 19.07 1.35
N ARG A 628 26.85 20.11 1.65
CA ARG A 628 25.91 20.17 2.78
C ARG A 628 24.52 19.79 2.26
N ILE A 629 24.05 18.59 2.61
CA ILE A 629 22.85 18.00 2.03
C ILE A 629 21.77 17.88 3.12
N GLY A 630 20.64 18.56 2.91
CA GLY A 630 19.44 18.41 3.73
C GLY A 630 18.63 17.21 3.29
N LEU A 631 18.10 16.42 4.22
CA LEU A 631 17.42 15.15 3.93
C LEU A 631 16.01 15.07 4.52
N VAL A 632 15.04 14.69 3.69
CA VAL A 632 13.68 14.27 4.09
C VAL A 632 13.32 12.97 3.35
N TRP A 633 12.90 11.94 4.07
CA TRP A 633 12.65 10.62 3.48
C TRP A 633 11.26 10.05 3.77
N GLN A 634 10.51 10.65 4.69
CA GLN A 634 9.25 10.11 5.18
C GLN A 634 8.17 11.19 5.24
N GLY A 635 6.99 10.88 4.68
CA GLY A 635 5.80 11.71 4.78
C GLY A 635 5.02 11.44 6.07
N GLN A 636 4.12 12.35 6.43
CA GLN A 636 3.30 12.23 7.65
C GLN A 636 2.41 10.97 7.69
N MET A 637 2.00 10.46 6.53
CA MET A 637 1.14 9.27 6.40
C MET A 637 1.96 7.97 6.21
N ALA A 638 3.25 7.98 6.52
CA ALA A 638 4.06 6.79 6.39
C ALA A 638 3.60 5.69 7.36
N GLY A 639 3.53 4.45 6.84
CA GLY A 639 3.00 3.31 7.59
C GLY A 639 1.47 3.31 7.77
N ALA A 640 0.76 4.34 7.30
CA ALA A 640 -0.70 4.32 7.23
C ALA A 640 -1.18 3.34 6.16
N ASP A 641 -2.35 2.74 6.37
CA ASP A 641 -3.07 1.96 5.36
C ASP A 641 -3.64 2.89 4.28
N SER A 642 -2.75 3.47 3.49
CA SER A 642 -3.08 4.43 2.45
C SER A 642 -2.00 4.46 1.37
N GLN A 643 -2.43 4.77 0.16
CA GLN A 643 -1.60 5.07 -1.01
C GLN A 643 -0.63 6.24 -0.79
N MET A 644 -0.86 7.10 0.23
CA MET A 644 0.08 8.16 0.60
C MET A 644 1.35 7.64 1.27
N ALA A 645 1.33 6.43 1.86
CA ALA A 645 2.50 5.81 2.46
C ALA A 645 3.61 5.54 1.42
N GLU A 646 3.25 5.29 0.16
CA GLU A 646 4.17 4.99 -0.95
C GLU A 646 5.12 6.16 -1.31
N ARG A 647 4.85 7.37 -0.81
CA ARG A 647 5.77 8.51 -0.99
C ARG A 647 7.03 8.39 -0.14
N SER A 648 6.99 7.57 0.92
CA SER A 648 8.06 7.42 1.88
C SER A 648 9.04 6.33 1.45
N ILE A 649 10.29 6.50 1.85
CA ILE A 649 11.35 5.51 1.64
C ILE A 649 11.62 4.79 2.96
N ALA A 650 11.83 3.47 2.91
CA ALA A 650 12.17 2.68 4.08
C ALA A 650 13.43 3.25 4.76
N PRO A 651 13.39 3.54 6.09
CA PRO A 651 14.52 4.16 6.80
C PRO A 651 15.84 3.40 6.61
N ARG A 652 15.81 2.07 6.54
CA ARG A 652 17.01 1.26 6.31
C ARG A 652 17.70 1.55 4.97
N LEU A 653 16.94 1.74 3.88
CA LEU A 653 17.51 2.06 2.57
C LEU A 653 18.14 3.46 2.59
N VAL A 654 17.45 4.43 3.19
CA VAL A 654 17.94 5.80 3.32
C VAL A 654 19.20 5.87 4.19
N LYS A 655 19.20 5.15 5.32
CA LYS A 655 20.37 5.04 6.20
C LYS A 655 21.59 4.55 5.44
N ARG A 656 21.46 3.45 4.68
CA ARG A 656 22.57 2.92 3.87
C ARG A 656 23.05 3.91 2.81
N PHE A 657 22.12 4.56 2.13
CA PHE A 657 22.45 5.58 1.13
C PHE A 657 23.23 6.75 1.75
N VAL A 658 22.85 7.21 2.94
CA VAL A 658 23.57 8.26 3.66
C VAL A 658 24.96 7.79 4.08
N GLU A 659 25.06 6.59 4.66
CA GLU A 659 26.32 6.01 5.14
C GLU A 659 27.31 5.67 4.01
N SER A 660 26.82 5.44 2.79
CA SER A 660 27.68 5.23 1.62
C SER A 660 28.31 6.51 1.05
N HIS A 661 27.94 7.69 1.57
CA HIS A 661 28.49 8.99 1.18
C HIS A 661 29.10 9.73 2.39
N PRO A 662 30.15 9.18 3.02
CA PRO A 662 30.80 9.80 4.18
C PRO A 662 31.53 11.11 3.84
N GLU A 663 31.80 11.37 2.56
CA GLU A 663 32.44 12.60 2.06
C GLU A 663 31.53 13.83 2.08
N HIS A 664 30.24 13.68 2.39
CA HIS A 664 29.28 14.76 2.47
C HIS A 664 28.79 14.99 3.92
N VAL A 665 28.35 16.23 4.19
CA VAL A 665 27.71 16.59 5.46
C VAL A 665 26.21 16.47 5.29
N TRP A 666 25.61 15.48 5.96
CA TRP A 666 24.17 15.26 5.92
C TRP A 666 23.48 15.92 7.10
N VAL A 667 22.35 16.57 6.83
CA VAL A 667 21.54 17.26 7.84
C VAL A 667 20.09 16.78 7.72
N SER A 668 19.53 16.28 8.81
CA SER A 668 18.12 15.92 8.86
C SER A 668 17.25 17.17 8.78
N LEU A 669 16.33 17.18 7.81
CA LEU A 669 15.21 18.10 7.73
C LEU A 669 13.87 17.39 8.04
N GLN A 670 13.95 16.13 8.50
CA GLN A 670 12.80 15.28 8.74
C GLN A 670 12.15 15.59 10.08
N HIS A 671 10.92 16.10 10.04
CA HIS A 671 10.08 16.24 11.22
C HIS A 671 9.02 15.13 11.28
N GLY A 672 8.64 14.72 12.49
CA GLY A 672 7.54 13.76 12.71
C GLY A 672 7.88 12.28 12.49
N ALA A 673 9.16 11.93 12.35
CA ALA A 673 9.63 10.55 12.25
C ALA A 673 10.70 10.24 13.32
N ALA A 674 10.96 8.96 13.56
CA ALA A 674 12.08 8.54 14.40
C ALA A 674 13.43 8.93 13.74
N PRO A 675 14.48 9.26 14.51
CA PRO A 675 15.79 9.55 13.95
C PRO A 675 16.31 8.39 13.10
N LEU A 676 16.92 8.70 11.95
CA LEU A 676 17.43 7.70 11.00
C LEU A 676 18.54 6.82 11.61
N GLY A 677 19.33 7.37 12.53
CA GLY A 677 20.44 6.68 13.17
C GLY A 677 21.61 6.35 12.24
N ALA A 678 21.82 7.15 11.19
CA ALA A 678 22.99 7.10 10.32
C ALA A 678 24.16 7.87 10.96
N GLY A 679 25.36 7.29 10.97
CA GLY A 679 26.51 7.85 11.72
C GLY A 679 26.99 9.24 11.25
N ASN A 680 26.76 9.58 9.97
CA ASN A 680 27.15 10.84 9.34
C ASN A 680 25.96 11.80 9.10
N LEU A 681 24.78 11.54 9.69
CA LEU A 681 23.62 12.42 9.64
C LEU A 681 23.51 13.25 10.92
N ILE A 682 23.54 14.57 10.77
CA ILE A 682 23.34 15.52 11.85
C ILE A 682 21.84 15.78 12.02
N ASP A 683 21.33 15.58 13.22
CA ASP A 683 19.93 15.86 13.54
C ASP A 683 19.80 17.10 14.45
N TRP A 684 19.40 18.22 13.85
CA TRP A 684 19.07 19.47 14.55
C TRP A 684 17.57 19.80 14.45
N THR A 685 16.72 18.80 14.21
CA THR A 685 15.28 19.01 14.02
C THR A 685 14.59 19.60 15.25
N SER A 686 15.11 19.34 16.46
CA SER A 686 14.64 19.98 17.70
C SER A 686 14.83 21.51 17.74
N GLU A 687 15.71 22.06 16.90
CA GLU A 687 16.01 23.50 16.78
C GLU A 687 15.34 24.15 15.55
N THR A 688 14.58 23.38 14.76
CA THR A 688 13.92 23.84 13.51
C THR A 688 12.42 23.60 13.50
N VAL A 689 11.79 23.70 14.67
CA VAL A 689 10.34 23.48 14.85
C VAL A 689 9.51 24.56 14.13
N GLU A 690 10.01 25.79 14.08
CA GLU A 690 9.37 26.88 13.34
C GLU A 690 9.86 26.93 11.89
N PHE A 691 8.97 27.25 10.94
CA PHE A 691 9.33 27.29 9.54
C PHE A 691 10.38 28.37 9.20
N THR A 692 10.48 29.45 9.97
CA THR A 692 11.56 30.45 9.80
C THR A 692 12.93 29.87 10.13
N GLN A 693 13.02 29.01 11.15
CA GLN A 693 14.25 28.34 11.56
C GLN A 693 14.68 27.29 10.53
N MET A 694 13.72 26.46 10.08
CA MET A 694 13.95 25.47 9.03
C MET A 694 14.33 26.14 7.70
N ALA A 695 13.67 27.23 7.33
CA ALA A 695 13.99 27.98 6.12
C ALA A 695 15.42 28.56 6.16
N ALA A 696 15.84 29.12 7.30
CA ALA A 696 17.21 29.61 7.47
C ALA A 696 18.26 28.49 7.41
N LEU A 697 17.93 27.28 7.92
CA LEU A 697 18.81 26.13 7.78
C LEU A 697 18.90 25.69 6.31
N ILE A 698 17.77 25.61 5.60
CA ILE A 698 17.73 25.25 4.17
C ILE A 698 18.61 26.18 3.33
N ASP A 699 18.57 27.48 3.57
CA ASP A 699 19.40 28.47 2.87
C ASP A 699 20.91 28.28 3.06
N ALA A 700 21.33 27.63 4.16
CA ALA A 700 22.74 27.36 4.44
C ALA A 700 23.25 26.04 3.82
N LEU A 701 22.38 25.29 3.14
CA LEU A 701 22.67 24.01 2.50
C LEU A 701 22.98 24.19 1.01
N ASP A 702 23.76 23.26 0.45
CA ASP A 702 24.07 23.24 -0.98
C ASP A 702 22.96 22.54 -1.78
N ILE A 703 22.35 21.49 -1.20
CA ILE A 703 21.30 20.67 -1.81
C ILE A 703 20.27 20.27 -0.75
N VAL A 704 18.98 20.29 -1.12
CA VAL A 704 17.92 19.63 -0.35
C VAL A 704 17.47 18.38 -1.11
N LEU A 705 17.80 17.20 -0.59
CA LEU A 705 17.33 15.91 -1.09
C LEU A 705 16.08 15.48 -0.32
N THR A 706 14.96 15.36 -1.02
CA THR A 706 13.65 15.15 -0.39
C THR A 706 12.78 14.22 -1.23
N ILE A 707 11.65 13.81 -0.65
CA ILE A 707 10.51 13.18 -1.34
C ILE A 707 9.38 14.20 -1.55
N ASP A 708 8.28 13.76 -2.17
CA ASP A 708 7.04 14.53 -2.39
C ASP A 708 6.35 14.95 -1.07
N THR A 709 6.84 16.04 -0.48
CA THR A 709 6.40 16.61 0.80
C THR A 709 6.44 18.15 0.77
N GLY A 710 5.88 18.78 1.80
CA GLY A 710 5.96 20.23 1.96
C GLY A 710 7.39 20.79 2.03
N ALA A 711 8.38 19.98 2.45
CA ALA A 711 9.78 20.40 2.48
C ALA A 711 10.34 20.67 1.08
N ALA A 712 9.91 19.90 0.06
CA ALA A 712 10.29 20.14 -1.32
C ALA A 712 9.83 21.51 -1.79
N HIS A 713 8.58 21.86 -1.51
CA HIS A 713 8.00 23.15 -1.92
C HIS A 713 8.54 24.33 -1.11
N LEU A 714 8.86 24.14 0.17
CA LEU A 714 9.55 25.15 0.98
C LEU A 714 10.96 25.42 0.42
N ALA A 715 11.76 24.38 0.18
CA ALA A 715 13.12 24.52 -0.33
C ALA A 715 13.15 25.18 -1.71
N ALA A 716 12.28 24.75 -2.62
CA ALA A 716 12.16 25.36 -3.94
C ALA A 716 11.72 26.83 -3.87
N ALA A 717 10.81 27.19 -2.96
CA ALA A 717 10.35 28.56 -2.80
C ALA A 717 11.42 29.51 -2.22
N LEU A 718 12.40 28.94 -1.50
CA LEU A 718 13.61 29.63 -1.03
C LEU A 718 14.70 29.70 -2.11
N GLY A 719 14.51 29.05 -3.27
CA GLY A 719 15.52 28.98 -4.32
C GLY A 719 16.68 28.04 -4.02
N ALA A 720 16.51 27.13 -3.05
CA ALA A 720 17.48 26.08 -2.81
C ALA A 720 17.47 25.08 -3.98
N LYS A 721 18.65 24.53 -4.32
CA LYS A 721 18.78 23.41 -5.25
C LYS A 721 18.09 22.19 -4.64
N THR A 722 16.95 21.82 -5.19
CA THR A 722 16.04 20.86 -4.57
C THR A 722 15.94 19.60 -5.42
N TRP A 723 16.32 18.46 -4.87
CA TRP A 723 16.28 17.16 -5.53
C TRP A 723 15.14 16.34 -4.96
N VAL A 724 14.19 15.95 -5.80
CA VAL A 724 12.98 15.25 -5.37
C VAL A 724 12.98 13.82 -5.89
N MET A 725 13.06 12.87 -4.96
CA MET A 725 12.87 11.44 -5.21
C MET A 725 11.37 11.15 -5.24
N LEU A 726 10.90 10.66 -6.38
CA LEU A 726 9.48 10.46 -6.67
C LEU A 726 9.17 8.99 -6.89
N ARG A 727 8.07 8.55 -6.28
CA ARG A 727 7.40 7.28 -6.63
C ARG A 727 7.01 7.27 -8.12
N HIS A 728 6.81 6.08 -8.67
CA HIS A 728 6.60 5.89 -10.12
C HIS A 728 5.54 6.83 -10.72
N ALA A 729 4.34 6.84 -10.14
CA ALA A 729 3.32 7.84 -10.45
C ALA A 729 3.46 9.04 -9.51
N GLY A 730 4.29 10.00 -9.89
CA GLY A 730 4.44 11.27 -9.16
C GLY A 730 3.13 12.05 -9.04
N GLU A 731 3.10 13.02 -8.13
CA GLU A 731 2.01 13.97 -8.03
C GLU A 731 1.96 14.89 -9.27
N TRP A 732 0.78 15.38 -9.66
CA TRP A 732 0.57 16.15 -10.90
C TRP A 732 1.49 17.38 -10.99
N ARG A 733 1.87 17.99 -9.87
CA ARG A 733 2.79 19.15 -9.82
C ARG A 733 4.14 18.87 -10.47
N TYR A 734 4.58 17.61 -10.43
CA TYR A 734 5.86 17.23 -11.00
C TYR A 734 5.76 16.88 -12.49
N GLY A 735 4.55 16.81 -13.07
CA GLY A 735 4.34 16.35 -14.44
C GLY A 735 4.76 14.89 -14.67
N THR A 736 4.94 14.51 -15.93
CA THR A 736 5.33 13.15 -16.34
C THR A 736 6.74 13.15 -16.91
N GLU A 737 7.43 12.00 -16.81
CA GLU A 737 8.77 11.85 -17.41
C GLU A 737 8.75 12.16 -18.91
N ALA A 738 7.73 11.71 -19.64
CA ALA A 738 7.57 12.00 -21.07
C ALA A 738 7.40 13.50 -21.39
N ALA A 739 6.81 14.28 -20.47
CA ALA A 739 6.53 15.69 -20.69
C ALA A 739 7.72 16.60 -20.32
N ASN A 740 8.42 16.29 -19.22
CA ASN A 740 9.41 17.22 -18.64
C ASN A 740 10.70 16.55 -18.14
N GLY A 741 10.86 15.23 -18.35
CA GLY A 741 12.04 14.48 -17.91
C GLY A 741 12.31 14.70 -16.41
N GLU A 742 13.51 15.21 -16.12
CA GLU A 742 13.99 15.51 -14.77
C GLU A 742 13.65 16.93 -14.28
N LEU A 743 13.05 17.79 -15.10
CA LEU A 743 12.75 19.18 -14.74
C LEU A 743 11.39 19.28 -14.04
N CYS A 744 11.23 20.19 -13.08
CA CYS A 744 9.92 20.48 -12.51
C CYS A 744 9.29 21.71 -13.19
N PRO A 745 8.06 21.62 -13.76
CA PRO A 745 7.42 22.78 -14.38
C PRO A 745 7.27 23.98 -13.42
N TRP A 746 7.14 23.72 -12.12
CA TRP A 746 6.83 24.73 -11.11
C TRP A 746 8.05 25.33 -10.41
N SER A 747 9.26 24.84 -10.68
CA SER A 747 10.45 25.36 -10.03
C SER A 747 11.70 25.12 -10.88
N PRO A 748 12.44 26.19 -11.22
CA PRO A 748 13.69 26.06 -11.97
C PRO A 748 14.83 25.45 -11.13
N THR A 749 14.69 25.43 -9.80
CA THR A 749 15.72 24.89 -8.89
C THR A 749 15.48 23.42 -8.53
N MET A 750 14.37 22.84 -8.98
CA MET A 750 14.00 21.45 -8.72
C MET A 750 14.51 20.50 -9.81
N ARG A 751 15.16 19.41 -9.39
CA ARG A 751 15.48 18.24 -10.21
C ARG A 751 14.73 17.00 -9.69
N LEU A 752 14.17 16.22 -10.59
CA LEU A 752 13.29 15.09 -10.28
C LEU A 752 13.97 13.76 -10.60
N PHE A 753 13.87 12.80 -9.69
CA PHE A 753 14.39 11.44 -9.82
C PHE A 753 13.24 10.46 -9.61
N ARG A 754 12.88 9.68 -10.63
CA ARG A 754 11.64 8.89 -10.63
C ARG A 754 11.93 7.40 -10.58
N GLN A 755 11.10 6.67 -9.82
CA GLN A 755 11.06 5.22 -9.94
C GLN A 755 10.59 4.83 -11.35
N ASP A 756 11.21 3.79 -11.89
CA ASP A 756 10.72 3.10 -13.08
C ASP A 756 9.51 2.21 -12.76
N GLU A 757 9.05 1.42 -13.74
CA GLU A 757 7.91 0.51 -13.56
C GLU A 757 8.13 -0.54 -12.46
N SER A 758 9.37 -0.75 -11.98
CA SER A 758 9.65 -1.64 -10.86
C SER A 758 9.15 -1.09 -9.53
N ARG A 759 8.88 0.21 -9.44
CA ARG A 759 8.46 0.92 -8.22
C ARG A 759 9.44 0.77 -7.05
N ARG A 760 10.71 0.50 -7.37
CA ARG A 760 11.82 0.37 -6.40
C ARG A 760 12.54 1.70 -6.22
N TRP A 761 13.11 1.91 -5.04
CA TRP A 761 13.86 3.13 -4.72
C TRP A 761 15.33 3.04 -5.12
N GLU A 762 15.86 1.84 -5.28
CA GLU A 762 17.25 1.57 -5.65
C GLU A 762 17.65 2.20 -7.00
N PRO A 763 16.87 2.07 -8.09
CA PRO A 763 17.16 2.80 -9.33
C PRO A 763 17.16 4.33 -9.16
N VAL A 764 16.37 4.86 -8.23
CA VAL A 764 16.35 6.31 -7.91
C VAL A 764 17.64 6.70 -7.21
N PHE A 765 18.10 5.90 -6.24
CA PHE A 765 19.39 6.13 -5.57
C PHE A 765 20.58 6.06 -6.54
N GLU A 766 20.54 5.17 -7.54
CA GLU A 766 21.57 5.12 -8.58
C GLU A 766 21.64 6.42 -9.39
N GLN A 767 20.47 6.98 -9.78
CA GLN A 767 20.41 8.28 -10.46
C GLN A 767 20.94 9.41 -9.56
N VAL A 768 20.56 9.43 -8.28
CA VAL A 768 21.06 10.43 -7.32
C VAL A 768 22.56 10.29 -7.10
N ASN A 769 23.11 9.07 -7.02
CA ASN A 769 24.54 8.80 -6.91
C ASN A 769 25.32 9.38 -8.10
N ALA A 770 24.81 9.19 -9.31
CA ALA A 770 25.40 9.78 -10.50
C ALA A 770 25.41 11.31 -10.40
N ALA A 771 24.28 11.90 -10.00
CA ALA A 771 24.15 13.35 -9.84
C ALA A 771 25.07 13.93 -8.76
N LEU A 772 25.27 13.24 -7.63
CA LEU A 772 26.17 13.67 -6.56
C LEU A 772 27.63 13.67 -7.01
N ARG A 773 28.06 12.66 -7.77
CA ARG A 773 29.42 12.60 -8.34
C ARG A 773 29.68 13.78 -9.28
N ASP A 774 28.72 14.10 -10.13
CA ASP A 774 28.83 15.25 -11.05
C ASP A 774 28.92 16.57 -10.28
N ALA A 775 28.09 16.75 -9.25
CA ALA A 775 28.11 17.95 -8.41
C ALA A 775 29.42 18.11 -7.62
N GLY A 776 29.98 17.02 -7.10
CA GLY A 776 31.26 17.02 -6.37
C GLY A 776 32.48 17.33 -7.24
N SER A 777 32.41 17.05 -8.55
CA SER A 777 33.50 17.28 -9.50
C SER A 777 33.68 18.75 -9.94
N GLY A 778 32.77 19.65 -9.54
CA GLY A 778 32.80 21.06 -9.94
C GLY A 778 32.39 21.31 -11.40
N ALA A 779 31.83 20.31 -12.08
CA ALA A 779 31.18 20.51 -13.37
C ALA A 779 30.01 21.48 -13.18
N ILE A 780 30.18 22.71 -13.68
CA ILE A 780 29.11 23.71 -13.75
C ILE A 780 28.03 23.11 -14.65
N LEU A 781 26.95 22.62 -14.07
CA LEU A 781 25.72 22.29 -14.79
C LEU A 781 25.11 23.62 -15.25
N SER A 782 25.62 24.17 -16.36
CA SER A 782 24.85 25.10 -17.17
C SER A 782 23.68 24.32 -17.73
N HIS A 783 22.49 24.50 -17.15
CA HIS A 783 21.27 24.06 -17.81
C HIS A 783 21.21 24.73 -19.19
N PRO A 784 20.96 23.99 -20.29
CA PRO A 784 20.58 24.63 -21.54
C PRO A 784 19.28 25.38 -21.29
N ASN A 785 19.31 26.70 -21.52
CA ASN A 785 18.14 27.59 -21.49
C ASN A 785 17.01 27.11 -22.40
#